data_AF-A0AAU3AH27-F1
#
_entry.id   AF-A0AAU3AH27-F1
#
_cell.length_a   1.000
_cell.length_b   1.000
_cell.length_c   1.000
_cell.angle_alpha   90.00
_cell.angle_beta   90.00
_cell.angle_gamma   90.00
#
_symmetry.space_group_name_H-M   'P 1'
#
loop_
_entity.id
_entity.type
_entity.pdbx_description
1 polymer ?
#
loop_
_entity_poly.entity_id
_entity_poly.type
_entity_poly.pdbx_seq_one_letter_code
_entity_poly.pdbx_strand_id
1 'polypeptide(L)'
;MSVSEETPIPARARTPSRSRFLSRVPEAFAMFFAGLGLFCGAIALVPALRRWLRPISWFLDRVTVPVSANLAYAVFLLLLAAAIGARKKVAWWLVVGYLGLLFLADVLLVAVAEWMWAANGIVCGAALVVLILARGEFYAETRRGAVHRALLVLVLGLAAGILAGWALVEIFPGTLPRGQRLLWATNRVLGGLASSGQFDGRPPRPLYFFLGLFGAIALLSAATTLFRSQRMEAALHGDEEPRIRALLRAYGREDSLGYFATRRDKAVVFSPSGKAAVTYRVEAGVALASGDPVGDPGAWGPAIAAWLDVARKYAWAPAVMGASEEGATVYARHGLGAMQLGDEAILHVARFDLDGREMRVTRQAVRRVARTGATTRIRRHSALTDEEMGQIVDRADAWRDTETERGFSMALDRLGDPADGDCLLVEAFAADGTLIALLSFVPWGPDGISLDLMRRDRSAPNGVMEFMVAELCAYAPKLGVRRISLNFAVFRSAFEEGARIGAGPVLRLWRRLLLFFSKWWQLEALYRSNVKYQPQWFPRFLCYGDAGSLARVGLASGIAEGFVSVPSLRKLWGKGHPRGVTSPGTTEGLPSIEALGLSGPGAEGAGERQLPDQVRVRHTKLERLRAEGTEPYPVVIPPRTHTLAELREAGAGTAATVAGRVMAVRDFGGVVFAVLRDWSGDLQLAFTRDGTGVDVLDRFTRDVDLGDHITATGTTGTTVKGEYSLFVTGWQMTGKCLRPLPDKRLGLADPEARVRRRYLDLVARPEARDVVRARSTAVQALRQGLLDRGYLEVETPMLQQIHGGANARPFTTHINAYDLDLYLRIAPELYLKRLCVGGVEKVFEMGRTFRNEGVSYKHNPEFTMLEAYQAFADYDVMLDLTRELIQGAATAAFGAPVARKAGPDGRLVEHDISGPWPVKTLYGALSEALGEEVGADTDERELRRLCDRAGVPHTPENTRGDVALEMYERLVEEKTQLPTFYKDFPTDVSPLTRQHRRDPRLAERWDLVAFGTELGTAYSELTDPVEQRRRLTAQSLLAAGGDPEAMELDEEFLDALEYAMPPTGGLGIGVDRLVMFLTGLTIRETLPFPLVRRH
;
A
#
# COMPACT_ATOMS: atom_id res chain seq x y z
N MET A 1 59.43 -9.85 -19.43
CA MET A 1 58.86 -8.51 -19.70
C MET A 1 57.37 -8.71 -19.88
N SER A 2 56.44 -8.09 -19.16
CA SER A 2 56.51 -7.11 -18.07
C SER A 2 55.08 -7.03 -17.50
N VAL A 3 54.99 -7.21 -16.18
CA VAL A 3 54.00 -6.65 -15.24
C VAL A 3 52.50 -7.04 -15.39
N SER A 4 52.09 -8.04 -14.61
CA SER A 4 50.72 -8.20 -14.09
C SER A 4 50.62 -7.52 -12.73
N GLU A 5 49.82 -6.45 -12.63
CA GLU A 5 49.46 -5.81 -11.37
C GLU A 5 48.65 -6.76 -10.49
N GLU A 6 49.25 -7.16 -9.36
CA GLU A 6 48.53 -7.80 -8.25
C GLU A 6 47.57 -6.80 -7.61
N THR A 7 46.28 -7.11 -7.69
CA THR A 7 45.24 -6.45 -6.89
C THR A 7 45.35 -6.96 -5.44
N PRO A 8 45.27 -6.08 -4.42
CA PRO A 8 45.53 -6.46 -3.05
C PRO A 8 44.38 -7.31 -2.49
N ILE A 9 44.73 -8.51 -2.02
CA ILE A 9 43.85 -9.39 -1.24
C ILE A 9 43.38 -8.60 0.00
N PRO A 10 42.06 -8.40 0.21
CA PRO A 10 41.58 -7.82 1.46
C PRO A 10 41.92 -8.76 2.61
N ALA A 11 42.55 -8.19 3.63
CA ALA A 11 43.13 -8.87 4.78
C ALA A 11 42.25 -10.00 5.34
N ARG A 12 42.86 -11.18 5.51
CA ARG A 12 42.36 -12.25 6.38
C ARG A 12 41.77 -11.62 7.65
N ALA A 13 40.46 -11.75 7.83
CA ALA A 13 39.79 -11.39 9.07
C ALA A 13 40.51 -12.09 10.21
N ARG A 14 41.17 -11.28 11.05
CA ARG A 14 41.84 -11.72 12.27
C ARG A 14 40.83 -12.52 13.10
N THR A 15 41.04 -13.82 13.26
CA THR A 15 40.49 -14.56 14.39
C THR A 15 41.16 -14.02 15.65
N PRO A 16 40.48 -13.31 16.56
CA PRO A 16 41.06 -13.01 17.84
C PRO A 16 40.74 -14.20 18.75
N SER A 17 41.74 -15.04 19.02
CA SER A 17 41.77 -15.96 20.15
C SER A 17 41.90 -15.19 21.48
N ARG A 18 41.17 -14.08 21.66
CA ARG A 18 41.04 -13.43 22.97
C ARG A 18 40.06 -14.26 23.79
N SER A 19 40.59 -14.83 24.87
CA SER A 19 40.07 -15.90 25.72
C SER A 19 38.55 -16.14 25.71
N ARG A 20 38.15 -17.43 25.62
CA ARG A 20 36.78 -17.94 25.93
C ARG A 20 36.17 -17.40 27.22
N PHE A 21 37.01 -16.87 28.12
CA PHE A 21 36.60 -16.22 29.36
C PHE A 21 35.97 -14.84 29.10
N LEU A 22 36.61 -13.96 28.32
CA LEU A 22 36.10 -12.62 28.06
C LEU A 22 34.75 -12.65 27.32
N SER A 23 34.58 -13.59 26.38
CA SER A 23 33.33 -13.74 25.64
C SER A 23 32.11 -14.13 26.49
N ARG A 24 32.33 -14.69 27.69
CA ARG A 24 31.29 -15.05 28.67
C ARG A 24 31.01 -13.95 29.70
N VAL A 25 31.82 -12.89 29.75
CA VAL A 25 31.64 -11.79 30.70
C VAL A 25 30.27 -11.12 30.57
N PRO A 26 29.77 -10.76 29.38
CA PRO A 26 28.43 -10.17 29.26
C PRO A 26 27.32 -11.09 29.80
N GLU A 27 27.39 -12.39 29.52
CA GLU A 27 26.41 -13.37 30.01
C GLU A 27 26.44 -13.50 31.54
N ALA A 28 27.62 -13.56 32.15
CA ALA A 28 27.78 -13.64 33.60
C ALA A 28 27.21 -12.40 34.31
N PHE A 29 27.51 -11.19 33.81
CA PHE A 29 26.96 -9.95 34.35
C PHE A 29 25.45 -9.83 34.12
N ALA A 30 24.95 -10.25 32.95
CA ALA A 30 23.52 -10.28 32.67
C ALA A 30 22.78 -11.21 33.64
N MET A 31 23.29 -12.42 33.89
CA MET A 31 22.70 -13.34 34.86
C MET A 31 22.72 -12.78 36.29
N PHE A 32 23.82 -12.15 36.70
CA PHE A 32 23.94 -11.52 38.01
C PHE A 32 22.88 -10.42 38.22
N PHE A 33 22.79 -9.46 37.29
CA PHE A 33 21.81 -8.38 37.38
C PHE A 33 20.37 -8.88 37.23
N ALA A 34 20.12 -9.92 36.42
CA ALA A 34 18.80 -10.53 36.30
C ALA A 34 18.36 -11.19 37.62
N GLY A 35 19.25 -11.97 38.24
CA GLY A 35 19.01 -12.59 39.54
C GLY A 35 18.73 -11.55 40.63
N LEU A 36 19.53 -10.48 40.65
CA LEU A 36 19.34 -9.37 41.59
C LEU A 36 18.03 -8.60 41.36
N GLY A 37 17.68 -8.35 40.10
CA GLY A 37 16.42 -7.70 39.73
C GLY A 37 15.20 -8.54 40.15
N LEU A 38 15.23 -9.86 39.92
CA LEU A 38 14.18 -10.79 40.39
C LEU A 38 14.09 -10.81 41.92
N PHE A 39 15.24 -10.82 42.61
CA PHE A 39 15.30 -10.75 44.07
C PHE A 39 14.66 -9.45 44.60
N CYS A 40 15.04 -8.29 44.05
CA CYS A 40 14.48 -6.99 44.41
C CYS A 40 12.97 -6.91 44.14
N GLY A 41 12.51 -7.49 43.02
CA GLY A 41 11.08 -7.58 42.69
C GLY A 41 10.30 -8.45 43.66
N ALA A 42 10.83 -9.62 44.04
CA ALA A 42 10.20 -10.54 44.98
C ALA A 42 10.03 -9.91 46.39
N ILE A 43 11.07 -9.25 46.91
CA ILE A 43 10.99 -8.55 48.21
C ILE A 43 10.16 -7.24 48.16
N ALA A 44 9.95 -6.68 46.97
CA ALA A 44 9.06 -5.55 46.74
C ALA A 44 7.58 -5.98 46.75
N LEU A 45 7.25 -7.09 46.07
CA LEU A 45 5.88 -7.59 45.89
C LEU A 45 5.34 -8.35 47.11
N VAL A 46 6.19 -9.09 47.82
CA VAL A 46 5.75 -9.93 48.94
C VAL A 46 6.40 -9.47 50.25
N PRO A 47 5.68 -8.71 51.10
CA PRO A 47 6.21 -8.19 52.37
C PRO A 47 6.72 -9.27 53.34
N ALA A 48 6.13 -10.48 53.29
CA ALA A 48 6.58 -11.61 54.10
C ALA A 48 8.00 -12.06 53.71
N LEU A 49 8.30 -12.18 52.41
CA LEU A 49 9.63 -12.53 51.90
C LEU A 49 10.70 -11.51 52.32
N ARG A 50 10.35 -10.22 52.40
CA ARG A 50 11.27 -9.17 52.85
C ARG A 50 11.79 -9.39 54.28
N ARG A 51 10.97 -9.92 55.17
CA ARG A 51 11.37 -10.21 56.55
C ARG A 51 12.32 -11.42 56.62
N TRP A 52 12.00 -12.47 55.87
CA TRP A 52 12.78 -13.71 55.83
C TRP A 52 14.13 -13.55 55.11
N LEU A 53 14.16 -12.77 54.02
CA LEU A 53 15.37 -12.54 53.21
C LEU A 53 16.20 -11.33 53.65
N ARG A 54 15.92 -10.76 54.84
CA ARG A 54 16.65 -9.60 55.38
C ARG A 54 18.16 -9.86 55.55
N PRO A 55 18.62 -11.02 56.07
CA PRO A 55 20.06 -11.30 56.18
C PRO A 55 20.76 -11.34 54.81
N ILE A 56 20.09 -11.89 53.80
CA ILE A 56 20.59 -11.98 52.43
C ILE A 56 20.65 -10.58 51.79
N SER A 57 19.59 -9.78 51.99
CA SER A 57 19.55 -8.39 51.50
C SER A 57 20.66 -7.55 52.13
N TRP A 58 20.88 -7.69 53.44
CA TRP A 58 21.94 -7.00 54.17
C TRP A 58 23.34 -7.39 53.67
N PHE A 59 23.56 -8.68 53.39
CA PHE A 59 24.82 -9.16 52.85
C PHE A 59 25.08 -8.64 51.43
N LEU A 60 24.09 -8.73 50.54
CA LEU A 60 24.22 -8.27 49.15
C LEU A 60 24.44 -6.75 49.06
N ASP A 61 23.71 -5.97 49.85
CA ASP A 61 23.82 -4.51 49.94
C ASP A 61 25.23 -4.05 50.39
N ARG A 62 25.92 -4.89 51.17
CA ARG A 62 27.23 -4.59 51.76
C ARG A 62 28.43 -5.06 50.94
N VAL A 63 28.22 -5.99 50.02
CA VAL A 63 29.30 -6.69 49.29
C VAL A 63 29.23 -6.48 47.79
N THR A 64 28.07 -6.08 47.24
CA THR A 64 27.87 -6.01 45.79
C THR A 64 27.33 -4.67 45.29
N VAL A 65 26.02 -4.56 45.09
CA VAL A 65 25.35 -3.34 44.68
C VAL A 65 24.14 -3.16 45.58
N PRO A 66 23.67 -1.91 45.77
CA PRO A 66 22.58 -1.63 46.69
C PRO A 66 21.35 -2.50 46.41
N VAL A 67 20.73 -3.04 47.47
CA VAL A 67 19.53 -3.88 47.36
C VAL A 67 18.33 -3.14 47.93
N SER A 68 17.48 -2.65 47.02
CA SER A 68 16.27 -1.91 47.38
C SER A 68 15.02 -2.73 47.08
N ALA A 69 14.10 -2.81 48.04
CA ALA A 69 12.78 -3.39 47.86
C ALA A 69 11.85 -2.43 47.12
N ASN A 70 12.23 -2.09 45.88
CA ASN A 70 11.58 -1.12 45.02
C ASN A 70 11.39 -1.68 43.61
N LEU A 71 10.16 -1.60 43.09
CA LEU A 71 9.79 -2.12 41.78
C LEU A 71 10.53 -1.40 40.64
N ALA A 72 10.74 -0.09 40.74
CA ALA A 72 11.46 0.70 39.75
C ALA A 72 12.93 0.25 39.65
N TYR A 73 13.57 0.03 40.80
CA TYR A 73 14.94 -0.46 40.86
C TYR A 73 15.06 -1.90 40.35
N ALA A 74 14.13 -2.79 40.72
CA ALA A 74 14.07 -4.15 40.20
C ALA A 74 13.96 -4.17 38.65
N VAL A 75 13.07 -3.34 38.11
CA VAL A 75 12.88 -3.15 36.67
C VAL A 75 14.16 -2.62 36.01
N PHE A 76 14.81 -1.62 36.59
CA PHE A 76 16.07 -1.09 36.09
C PHE A 76 17.14 -2.19 35.97
N LEU A 77 17.32 -3.02 36.99
CA LEU A 77 18.30 -4.10 36.99
C LEU A 77 17.97 -5.18 35.94
N LEU A 78 16.69 -5.53 35.76
CA LEU A 78 16.25 -6.48 34.73
C LEU A 78 16.49 -5.94 33.31
N LEU A 79 16.24 -4.65 33.09
CA LEU A 79 16.49 -3.99 31.81
C LEU A 79 17.98 -3.89 31.51
N LEU A 80 18.79 -3.57 32.53
CA LEU A 80 20.25 -3.54 32.44
C LEU A 80 20.78 -4.94 32.10
N ALA A 81 20.29 -5.98 32.77
CA ALA A 81 20.61 -7.37 32.48
C ALA A 81 20.30 -7.76 31.03
N ALA A 82 19.11 -7.43 30.54
CA ALA A 82 18.72 -7.69 29.15
C ALA A 82 19.64 -6.95 28.14
N ALA A 83 20.04 -5.72 28.46
CA ALA A 83 20.90 -4.89 27.60
C ALA A 83 22.35 -5.40 27.55
N ILE A 84 22.88 -5.87 28.68
CA ILE A 84 24.20 -6.51 28.78
C ILE A 84 24.17 -7.85 28.03
N GLY A 85 23.12 -8.65 28.20
CA GLY A 85 22.93 -9.92 27.49
C GLY A 85 22.84 -9.72 25.97
N ALA A 86 22.22 -8.63 25.53
CA ALA A 86 22.20 -8.20 24.13
C ALA A 86 23.51 -7.54 23.66
N ARG A 87 24.57 -7.50 24.49
CA ARG A 87 25.92 -7.02 24.18
C ARG A 87 25.97 -5.57 23.64
N LYS A 88 25.05 -4.71 24.11
CA LYS A 88 24.97 -3.30 23.66
C LYS A 88 26.08 -2.43 24.24
N LYS A 89 26.74 -1.63 23.40
CA LYS A 89 27.76 -0.64 23.83
C LYS A 89 27.25 0.31 24.92
N VAL A 90 25.99 0.75 24.81
CA VAL A 90 25.37 1.66 25.80
C VAL A 90 25.22 0.98 27.17
N ALA A 91 24.91 -0.32 27.20
CA ALA A 91 24.81 -1.07 28.46
C ALA A 91 26.16 -1.13 29.17
N TRP A 92 27.24 -1.35 28.43
CA TRP A 92 28.60 -1.30 28.98
C TRP A 92 28.92 0.06 29.62
N TRP A 93 28.63 1.17 28.93
CA TRP A 93 28.82 2.51 29.48
C TRP A 93 28.01 2.74 30.77
N LEU A 94 26.74 2.31 30.79
CA LEU A 94 25.87 2.44 31.97
C LEU A 94 26.39 1.63 33.16
N VAL A 95 26.80 0.38 32.94
CA VAL A 95 27.31 -0.47 34.04
C VAL A 95 28.65 0.02 34.55
N VAL A 96 29.57 0.41 33.66
CA VAL A 96 30.88 0.97 34.05
C VAL A 96 30.70 2.28 34.80
N GLY A 97 29.81 3.16 34.33
CA GLY A 97 29.48 4.41 35.04
C GLY A 97 28.85 4.15 36.40
N TYR A 98 27.89 3.22 36.48
CA TYR A 98 27.21 2.86 37.73
C TYR A 98 28.17 2.26 38.77
N LEU A 99 28.96 1.25 38.39
CA LEU A 99 29.94 0.63 39.27
C LEU A 99 31.09 1.59 39.61
N GLY A 100 31.46 2.48 38.69
CA GLY A 100 32.48 3.51 38.94
C GLY A 100 32.03 4.55 39.96
N LEU A 101 30.77 5.01 39.90
CA LEU A 101 30.18 5.91 40.89
C LEU A 101 30.07 5.23 42.26
N LEU A 102 29.65 3.96 42.32
CA LEU A 102 29.60 3.19 43.56
C LEU A 102 31.00 3.00 44.16
N PHE A 103 31.98 2.61 43.34
CA PHE A 103 33.37 2.47 43.77
C PHE A 103 33.92 3.79 44.34
N LEU A 104 33.65 4.92 43.68
CA LEU A 104 34.08 6.23 44.16
C LEU A 104 33.41 6.59 45.51
N ALA A 105 32.11 6.32 45.66
CA ALA A 105 31.38 6.55 46.90
C ALA A 105 31.93 5.68 48.05
N ASP A 106 32.21 4.41 47.80
CA ASP A 106 32.80 3.50 48.79
C ASP A 106 34.21 3.94 49.21
N VAL A 107 35.04 4.40 48.27
CA VAL A 107 36.37 4.94 48.56
C VAL A 107 36.26 6.18 49.45
N LEU A 108 35.32 7.08 49.18
CA LEU A 108 35.06 8.26 50.01
C LEU A 108 34.56 7.87 51.42
N LEU A 109 33.65 6.90 51.54
CA LEU A 109 33.14 6.42 52.82
C LEU A 109 34.24 5.74 53.66
N VAL A 110 35.10 4.94 53.03
CA VAL A 110 36.28 4.35 53.69
C VAL A 110 37.26 5.42 54.15
N ALA A 111 37.45 6.50 53.36
CA ALA A 111 38.30 7.63 53.73
C ALA A 111 37.78 8.41 54.96
N VAL A 112 36.48 8.34 55.26
CA VAL A 112 35.85 8.91 56.47
C VAL A 112 35.70 7.86 57.59
N ALA A 113 36.56 6.82 57.58
CA ALA A 113 36.68 5.76 58.58
C ALA A 113 35.51 4.75 58.67
N GLU A 114 34.65 4.64 57.66
CA GLU A 114 33.69 3.54 57.55
C GLU A 114 34.28 2.32 56.82
N TRP A 115 35.24 1.64 57.45
CA TRP A 115 35.96 0.46 56.92
C TRP A 115 35.05 -0.69 56.45
N MET A 116 33.82 -0.70 56.92
CA MET A 116 32.82 -1.73 56.67
C MET A 116 32.22 -1.66 55.23
N TRP A 117 32.66 -0.71 54.40
CA TRP A 117 32.39 -0.59 52.95
C TRP A 117 33.57 -1.02 52.06
N ALA A 118 34.74 -1.33 52.64
CA ALA A 118 35.93 -1.71 51.86
C ALA A 118 35.72 -3.00 51.05
N ALA A 119 34.94 -3.94 51.56
CA ALA A 119 34.59 -5.18 50.85
C ALA A 119 33.78 -4.91 49.57
N ASN A 120 32.83 -3.98 49.62
CA ASN A 120 32.04 -3.55 48.46
C ASN A 120 32.94 -2.91 47.39
N GLY A 121 33.79 -1.97 47.82
CA GLY A 121 34.73 -1.28 46.93
C GLY A 121 35.68 -2.24 46.20
N ILE A 122 36.19 -3.28 46.89
CA ILE A 122 37.05 -4.30 46.25
C ILE A 122 36.29 -5.08 45.18
N VAL A 123 35.06 -5.52 45.48
CA VAL A 123 34.23 -6.30 44.54
C VAL A 123 33.83 -5.44 43.34
N CYS A 124 33.36 -4.20 43.55
CA CYS A 124 33.03 -3.27 42.48
C CYS A 124 34.25 -2.92 41.62
N GLY A 125 35.42 -2.70 42.24
CA GLY A 125 36.67 -2.42 41.54
C GLY A 125 37.13 -3.59 40.66
N ALA A 126 37.08 -4.82 41.17
CA ALA A 126 37.41 -6.02 40.41
C ALA A 126 36.42 -6.22 39.23
N ALA A 127 35.13 -6.02 39.46
CA ALA A 127 34.10 -6.09 38.42
C ALA A 127 34.32 -5.05 37.31
N LEU A 128 34.71 -3.82 37.67
CA LEU A 128 35.00 -2.73 36.73
C LEU A 128 36.21 -3.05 35.84
N VAL A 129 37.29 -3.62 36.41
CA VAL A 129 38.45 -4.07 35.63
C VAL A 129 38.06 -5.16 34.62
N VAL A 130 37.28 -6.16 35.04
CA VAL A 130 36.81 -7.24 34.15
C VAL A 130 35.95 -6.69 33.00
N LEU A 131 35.05 -5.75 33.29
CA LEU A 131 34.22 -5.10 32.28
C LEU A 131 35.03 -4.24 31.30
N ILE A 132 36.05 -3.52 31.77
CA ILE A 132 36.94 -2.72 30.89
C ILE A 132 37.72 -3.63 29.94
N LEU A 133 38.25 -4.76 30.44
CA LEU A 133 38.94 -5.75 29.61
C LEU A 133 38.00 -6.43 28.59
N ALA A 134 36.73 -6.61 28.93
CA ALA A 134 35.70 -7.17 28.06
C ALA A 134 35.03 -6.15 27.12
N ARG A 135 35.52 -4.90 27.01
CA ARG A 135 34.92 -3.85 26.17
C ARG A 135 34.67 -4.27 24.72
N GLY A 136 35.55 -5.11 24.16
CA GLY A 136 35.42 -5.62 22.78
C GLY A 136 34.22 -6.54 22.55
N GLU A 137 33.67 -7.14 23.61
CA GLU A 137 32.55 -8.08 23.54
C GLU A 137 31.18 -7.39 23.48
N PHE A 138 31.14 -6.07 23.76
CA PHE A 138 29.96 -5.23 23.61
C PHE A 138 29.99 -4.55 22.24
N TYR A 139 29.77 -5.33 21.17
CA TYR A 139 29.88 -4.84 19.79
C TYR A 139 28.58 -4.25 19.23
N ALA A 140 27.41 -4.57 19.82
CA ALA A 140 26.12 -4.23 19.22
C ALA A 140 25.87 -2.71 19.18
N GLU A 141 25.52 -2.23 17.99
CA GLU A 141 25.27 -0.80 17.74
C GLU A 141 23.89 -0.39 18.25
N THR A 142 23.83 0.77 18.91
CA THR A 142 22.56 1.39 19.32
C THR A 142 22.28 2.55 18.37
N ARG A 143 21.04 2.67 17.88
CA ARG A 143 20.64 3.71 16.93
C ARG A 143 21.11 5.10 17.40
N ARG A 144 21.77 5.86 16.52
CA ARG A 144 22.12 7.27 16.76
C ARG A 144 20.85 8.04 17.13
N GLY A 145 20.85 8.71 18.29
CA GLY A 145 19.69 9.45 18.81
C GLY A 145 18.68 8.65 19.64
N ALA A 146 18.72 7.31 19.67
CA ALA A 146 17.82 6.52 20.52
C ALA A 146 18.07 6.74 22.02
N VAL A 147 19.34 6.98 22.40
CA VAL A 147 19.72 7.34 23.77
C VAL A 147 19.07 8.64 24.21
N HIS A 148 19.10 9.69 23.36
CA HIS A 148 18.47 10.97 23.66
C HIS A 148 16.95 10.86 23.77
N ARG A 149 16.30 10.09 22.89
CA ARG A 149 14.85 9.84 22.97
C ARG A 149 14.47 9.06 24.22
N ALA A 150 15.23 8.01 24.56
CA ALA A 150 15.01 7.25 25.78
C ALA A 150 15.21 8.11 27.03
N LEU A 151 16.23 8.98 27.05
CA LEU A 151 16.46 9.93 28.13
C LEU A 151 15.29 10.93 28.26
N LEU A 152 14.80 11.45 27.14
CA LEU A 152 13.65 12.35 27.12
C LEU A 152 12.38 11.67 27.64
N VAL A 153 12.10 10.44 27.20
CA VAL A 153 10.98 9.63 27.70
C VAL A 153 11.14 9.34 29.19
N LEU A 154 12.36 9.06 29.66
CA LEU A 154 12.64 8.83 31.08
C LEU A 154 12.39 10.08 31.91
N VAL A 155 12.92 11.24 31.49
CA VAL A 155 12.77 12.51 32.21
C VAL A 155 11.31 12.93 32.28
N LEU A 156 10.60 12.90 31.15
CA LEU A 156 9.18 13.25 31.10
C LEU A 156 8.32 12.26 31.89
N GLY A 157 8.60 10.96 31.77
CA GLY A 157 7.88 9.92 32.50
C GLY A 157 8.09 10.02 34.01
N LEU A 158 9.33 10.28 34.47
CA LEU A 158 9.63 10.50 35.88
C LEU A 158 8.98 11.80 36.39
N ALA A 159 9.04 12.90 35.63
CA ALA A 159 8.38 14.15 36.00
C ALA A 159 6.87 13.97 36.18
N ALA A 160 6.21 13.31 35.22
CA ALA A 160 4.78 12.99 35.30
C ALA A 160 4.47 12.07 36.50
N GLY A 161 5.29 11.04 36.73
CA GLY A 161 5.16 10.15 37.87
C GLY A 161 5.34 10.85 39.22
N ILE A 162 6.27 11.82 39.31
CA ILE A 162 6.50 12.65 40.50
C ILE A 162 5.31 13.56 40.76
N LEU A 163 4.77 14.23 39.73
CA LEU A 163 3.60 15.09 39.86
C LEU A 163 2.35 14.31 40.29
N ALA A 164 2.08 13.17 39.66
CA ALA A 164 0.98 12.28 40.04
C ALA A 164 1.16 11.71 41.46
N GLY A 165 2.39 11.32 41.81
CA GLY A 165 2.74 10.85 43.14
C GLY A 165 2.58 11.93 44.21
N TRP A 166 2.97 13.17 43.91
CA TRP A 166 2.78 14.32 44.80
C TRP A 166 1.30 14.63 45.00
N ALA A 167 0.48 14.63 43.94
CA ALA A 167 -0.97 14.82 44.04
C ALA A 167 -1.62 13.75 44.92
N LEU A 168 -1.25 12.47 44.76
CA LEU A 168 -1.75 11.38 45.60
C LEU A 168 -1.35 11.53 47.08
N VAL A 169 -0.13 11.99 47.35
CA VAL A 169 0.33 12.26 48.73
C VAL A 169 -0.35 13.50 49.31
N GLU A 170 -0.75 14.48 48.48
CA GLU A 170 -1.52 15.65 48.95
C GLU A 170 -2.96 15.27 49.31
N ILE A 171 -3.58 14.34 48.57
CA ILE A 171 -4.92 13.80 48.85
C ILE A 171 -4.90 12.86 50.06
N PHE A 172 -3.85 12.03 50.21
CA PHE A 172 -3.72 11.06 51.29
C PHE A 172 -2.41 11.25 52.08
N PRO A 173 -2.25 12.35 52.84
CA PRO A 173 -0.98 12.71 53.46
C PRO A 173 -0.58 11.84 54.65
N GLY A 174 -1.53 11.17 55.30
CA GLY A 174 -1.28 10.45 56.54
C GLY A 174 -0.68 11.38 57.60
N THR A 175 0.50 11.03 58.12
CA THR A 175 1.22 11.87 59.11
C THR A 175 2.34 12.72 58.50
N LEU A 176 2.46 12.79 57.17
CA LEU A 176 3.57 13.47 56.50
C LEU A 176 3.37 15.01 56.43
N PRO A 177 4.31 15.82 56.96
CA PRO A 177 4.21 17.29 56.93
C PRO A 177 4.19 17.86 55.51
N ARG A 178 3.42 18.94 55.29
CA ARG A 178 3.18 19.52 53.96
C ARG A 178 4.45 19.91 53.21
N GLY A 179 5.45 20.46 53.91
CA GLY A 179 6.73 20.84 53.30
C GLY A 179 7.59 19.68 52.81
N GLN A 180 7.30 18.43 53.23
CA GLN A 180 8.10 17.25 52.89
C GLN A 180 7.45 16.34 51.83
N ARG A 181 6.21 16.63 51.41
CA ARG A 181 5.41 15.74 50.55
C ARG A 181 5.97 15.57 49.13
N LEU A 182 6.39 16.67 48.50
CA LEU A 182 6.99 16.64 47.15
C LEU A 182 8.33 15.90 47.16
N LEU A 183 9.18 16.20 48.15
CA LEU A 183 10.49 15.56 48.30
C LEU A 183 10.35 14.06 48.58
N TRP A 184 9.38 13.67 49.41
CA TRP A 184 9.06 12.28 49.67
C TRP A 184 8.55 11.54 48.42
N ALA A 185 7.62 12.15 47.66
CA ALA A 185 7.11 11.57 46.43
C ALA A 185 8.21 11.41 45.37
N THR A 186 9.05 12.44 45.22
CA THR A 186 10.24 12.43 44.35
C THR A 186 11.18 11.29 44.69
N ASN A 187 11.51 11.13 45.97
CA ASN A 187 12.39 10.07 46.43
C ASN A 187 11.81 8.67 46.13
N ARG A 188 10.50 8.48 46.27
CA ARG A 188 9.86 7.17 46.04
C ARG A 188 9.75 6.79 44.56
N VAL A 189 9.42 7.76 43.70
CA VAL A 189 9.36 7.55 42.24
C VAL A 189 10.76 7.31 41.66
N LEU A 190 11.78 8.00 42.17
CA LEU A 190 13.19 7.82 41.76
C LEU A 190 13.90 6.61 42.39
N GLY A 191 13.17 5.69 43.02
CA GLY A 191 13.80 4.48 43.54
C GLY A 191 14.52 4.63 44.88
N GLY A 192 14.54 5.82 45.48
CA GLY A 192 15.29 6.16 46.69
C GLY A 192 16.59 6.95 46.44
N LEU A 193 16.83 7.40 45.21
CA LEU A 193 18.10 8.02 44.77
C LEU A 193 18.25 9.50 45.15
N ALA A 194 17.17 10.21 45.49
CA ALA A 194 17.16 11.68 45.53
C ALA A 194 17.26 12.31 46.92
N SER A 195 17.08 11.57 48.03
CA SER A 195 17.44 12.08 49.37
C SER A 195 17.45 10.98 50.44
N SER A 196 18.48 10.98 51.28
CA SER A 196 18.56 10.28 52.57
C SER A 196 18.00 11.13 53.74
N GLY A 197 16.97 11.94 53.49
CA GLY A 197 16.29 12.70 54.54
C GLY A 197 15.48 11.78 55.46
N GLN A 198 15.64 11.92 56.78
CA GLN A 198 14.65 11.39 57.73
C GLN A 198 13.36 12.20 57.55
N PHE A 199 12.28 11.53 57.15
CA PHE A 199 10.97 12.15 57.00
C PHE A 199 10.21 12.02 58.32
N ASP A 200 9.63 13.11 58.81
CA ASP A 200 9.00 13.18 60.14
C ASP A 200 7.61 12.51 60.20
N GLY A 201 7.20 11.82 59.13
CA GLY A 201 5.91 11.16 59.00
C GLY A 201 5.83 10.18 57.84
N ARG A 202 4.67 9.54 57.68
CA ARG A 202 4.44 8.54 56.62
C ARG A 202 3.01 8.60 56.05
N PRO A 203 2.86 8.56 54.72
CA PRO A 203 1.56 8.38 54.09
C PRO A 203 1.10 6.90 54.17
N PRO A 204 -0.14 6.58 53.77
CA PRO A 204 -0.65 5.21 53.75
C PRO A 204 0.24 4.23 52.98
N ARG A 205 0.39 3.00 53.51
CA ARG A 205 1.25 1.94 52.93
C ARG A 205 0.99 1.62 51.45
N PRO A 206 -0.26 1.65 50.92
CA PRO A 206 -0.49 1.39 49.50
C PRO A 206 0.20 2.38 48.57
N LEU A 207 0.38 3.65 48.96
CA LEU A 207 1.03 4.66 48.13
C LEU A 207 2.49 4.34 47.81
N TYR A 208 3.16 3.58 48.68
CA TYR A 208 4.54 3.13 48.44
C TYR A 208 4.64 2.25 47.19
N PHE A 209 3.62 1.43 46.94
CA PHE A 209 3.56 0.57 45.76
C PHE A 209 3.29 1.39 44.50
N PHE A 210 2.30 2.29 44.53
CA PHE A 210 1.90 3.08 43.36
C PHE A 210 2.99 4.05 42.90
N LEU A 211 3.68 4.74 43.81
CA LEU A 211 4.76 5.65 43.42
C LEU A 211 5.99 4.87 42.89
N GLY A 212 6.27 3.70 43.47
CA GLY A 212 7.28 2.80 42.91
C GLY A 212 6.89 2.25 41.52
N LEU A 213 5.60 2.04 41.29
CA LEU A 213 5.05 1.63 39.99
C LEU A 213 5.18 2.74 38.94
N PHE A 214 4.96 4.02 39.30
CA PHE A 214 5.17 5.13 38.37
C PHE A 214 6.63 5.24 37.90
N GLY A 215 7.59 5.11 38.83
CA GLY A 215 9.01 5.04 38.50
C GLY A 215 9.34 3.85 37.60
N ALA A 216 8.76 2.68 37.89
CA ALA A 216 8.91 1.47 37.09
C ALA A 216 8.35 1.64 35.66
N ILE A 217 7.17 2.26 35.51
CA ILE A 217 6.55 2.55 34.21
C ILE A 217 7.42 3.51 33.40
N ALA A 218 7.93 4.59 34.02
CA ALA A 218 8.81 5.54 33.34
C ALA A 218 10.09 4.86 32.83
N LEU A 219 10.69 3.99 33.64
CA LEU A 219 11.86 3.19 33.26
C LEU A 219 11.55 2.17 32.16
N LEU A 220 10.42 1.46 32.23
CA LEU A 220 9.98 0.53 31.18
C LEU A 220 9.71 1.26 29.86
N SER A 221 9.10 2.44 29.88
CA SER A 221 8.85 3.26 28.70
C SER A 221 10.14 3.80 28.08
N ALA A 222 11.08 4.26 28.90
CA ALA A 222 12.40 4.69 28.44
C ALA A 222 13.19 3.52 27.84
N ALA A 223 13.14 2.36 28.50
CA ALA A 223 13.84 1.17 28.06
C ALA A 223 13.22 0.56 26.80
N THR A 224 11.90 0.51 26.67
CA THR A 224 11.25 0.12 25.41
C THR A 224 11.61 1.08 24.28
N THR A 225 11.81 2.37 24.56
CA THR A 225 12.31 3.36 23.58
C THR A 225 13.78 3.13 23.21
N LEU A 226 14.63 2.78 24.20
CA LEU A 226 16.06 2.51 24.02
C LEU A 226 16.33 1.16 23.31
N PHE A 227 15.52 0.16 23.64
CA PHE A 227 15.65 -1.22 23.18
C PHE A 227 14.71 -1.59 22.05
N ARG A 228 13.85 -0.66 21.58
CA ARG A 228 13.07 -0.86 20.36
C ARG A 228 14.04 -1.30 19.27
N SER A 229 13.93 -2.55 18.84
CA SER A 229 14.77 -3.09 17.79
C SER A 229 14.63 -2.17 16.58
N GLN A 230 15.73 -1.96 15.85
CA GLN A 230 15.58 -1.45 14.49
C GLN A 230 14.59 -2.37 13.78
N ARG A 231 13.38 -1.88 13.54
CA ARG A 231 12.53 -2.43 12.49
C ARG A 231 13.22 -1.97 11.23
N MET A 232 13.85 -2.91 10.54
CA MET A 232 14.03 -2.70 9.12
C MET A 232 12.66 -2.82 8.49
N GLU A 233 12.19 -1.78 7.83
CA GLU A 233 11.25 -1.99 6.72
C GLU A 233 12.00 -2.86 5.72
N ALA A 234 11.62 -4.13 5.70
CA ALA A 234 12.17 -5.11 4.79
C ALA A 234 11.41 -4.94 3.48
N ALA A 235 12.04 -4.29 2.50
CA ALA A 235 11.57 -4.28 1.13
C ALA A 235 12.74 -4.62 0.20
N LEU A 236 12.53 -5.50 -0.78
CA LEU A 236 13.49 -5.71 -1.86
C LEU A 236 13.63 -4.40 -2.65
N HIS A 237 14.86 -3.95 -2.90
CA HIS A 237 15.15 -2.68 -3.55
C HIS A 237 15.90 -2.88 -4.89
N GLY A 238 15.72 -1.96 -5.84
CA GLY A 238 16.51 -1.92 -7.07
C GLY A 238 16.51 -3.22 -7.90
N ASP A 239 17.70 -3.78 -8.15
CA ASP A 239 17.93 -4.99 -8.93
C ASP A 239 18.00 -6.29 -8.10
N GLU A 240 17.62 -6.25 -6.82
CA GLU A 240 17.68 -7.42 -5.92
C GLU A 240 16.69 -8.54 -6.29
N GLU A 241 15.42 -8.22 -6.57
CA GLU A 241 14.40 -9.21 -6.98
C GLU A 241 14.80 -9.91 -8.31
N PRO A 242 15.24 -9.19 -9.38
CA PRO A 242 15.79 -9.80 -10.59
C PRO A 242 16.95 -10.77 -10.33
N ARG A 243 17.87 -10.45 -9.40
CA ARG A 243 19.00 -11.33 -9.03
C ARG A 243 18.54 -12.60 -8.32
N ILE A 244 17.63 -12.48 -7.36
CA ILE A 244 17.04 -13.64 -6.68
C ILE A 244 16.35 -14.55 -7.70
N ARG A 245 15.59 -13.99 -8.65
CA ARG A 245 14.95 -14.76 -9.73
C ARG A 245 15.97 -15.43 -10.66
N ALA A 246 17.08 -14.77 -10.96
CA ALA A 246 18.17 -15.38 -11.74
C ALA A 246 18.80 -16.58 -11.01
N LEU A 247 19.05 -16.45 -9.70
CA LEU A 247 19.54 -17.53 -8.85
C LEU A 247 18.54 -18.69 -8.75
N LEU A 248 17.24 -18.41 -8.64
CA LEU A 248 16.19 -19.44 -8.63
C LEU A 248 16.07 -20.17 -9.98
N ARG A 249 16.27 -19.48 -11.11
CA ARG A 249 16.29 -20.16 -12.42
C ARG A 249 17.46 -21.13 -12.56
N ALA A 250 18.62 -20.76 -12.03
CA ALA A 250 19.82 -21.60 -12.11
C ALA A 250 19.86 -22.72 -11.06
N TYR A 251 19.43 -22.44 -9.82
CA TYR A 251 19.62 -23.30 -8.65
C TYR A 251 18.35 -23.61 -7.86
N GLY A 252 17.18 -23.11 -8.27
CA GLY A 252 15.91 -23.27 -7.54
C GLY A 252 15.30 -24.67 -7.56
N ARG A 253 16.06 -25.70 -8.00
CA ARG A 253 15.64 -27.11 -7.96
C ARG A 253 15.73 -27.70 -6.55
N GLU A 254 16.62 -27.17 -5.72
CA GLU A 254 16.98 -27.78 -4.43
C GLU A 254 15.92 -27.57 -3.34
N ASP A 255 15.19 -26.45 -3.36
CA ASP A 255 14.19 -26.13 -2.34
C ASP A 255 12.83 -25.72 -2.95
N SER A 256 11.77 -26.46 -2.60
CA SER A 256 10.38 -26.19 -2.98
C SER A 256 9.83 -24.89 -2.38
N LEU A 257 10.48 -24.35 -1.35
CA LEU A 257 10.12 -23.08 -0.74
C LEU A 257 10.96 -21.90 -1.25
N GLY A 258 11.94 -22.15 -2.12
CA GLY A 258 12.88 -21.12 -2.60
C GLY A 258 12.20 -19.96 -3.32
N TYR A 259 11.10 -20.20 -4.06
CA TYR A 259 10.41 -19.14 -4.80
C TYR A 259 9.80 -18.06 -3.89
N PHE A 260 9.42 -18.41 -2.65
CA PHE A 260 8.90 -17.46 -1.67
C PHE A 260 9.95 -16.48 -1.15
N ALA A 261 11.23 -16.63 -1.51
CA ALA A 261 12.27 -15.63 -1.28
C ALA A 261 12.08 -14.36 -2.13
N THR A 262 11.26 -14.42 -3.19
CA THR A 262 10.97 -13.27 -4.07
C THR A 262 9.95 -12.28 -3.49
N ARG A 263 9.46 -12.51 -2.26
CA ARG A 263 8.51 -11.62 -1.61
C ARG A 263 9.13 -10.25 -1.34
N ARG A 264 8.37 -9.19 -1.63
CA ARG A 264 8.80 -7.80 -1.49
C ARG A 264 8.75 -7.28 -0.05
N ASP A 265 8.28 -8.06 0.92
CA ASP A 265 8.34 -7.73 2.35
C ASP A 265 9.56 -8.35 3.06
N LYS A 266 10.51 -8.89 2.28
CA LYS A 266 11.77 -9.47 2.76
C LYS A 266 12.95 -8.58 2.36
N ALA A 267 13.95 -8.53 3.23
CA ALA A 267 15.26 -8.00 2.92
C ALA A 267 16.16 -9.15 2.46
N VAL A 268 17.26 -8.84 1.78
CA VAL A 268 18.19 -9.83 1.26
C VAL A 268 19.64 -9.51 1.65
N VAL A 269 20.42 -10.54 1.94
CA VAL A 269 21.88 -10.45 2.05
C VAL A 269 22.49 -11.45 1.05
N PHE A 270 23.27 -10.94 0.11
CA PHE A 270 23.99 -11.76 -0.86
C PHE A 270 25.32 -12.26 -0.28
N SER A 271 25.80 -13.40 -0.78
CA SER A 271 27.18 -13.80 -0.60
C SER A 271 28.11 -12.76 -1.22
N PRO A 272 29.35 -12.61 -0.73
CA PRO A 272 30.34 -11.72 -1.36
C PRO A 272 30.58 -11.99 -2.85
N SER A 273 30.33 -13.24 -3.29
CA SER A 273 30.43 -13.65 -4.69
C SER A 273 29.20 -13.34 -5.54
N GLY A 274 28.06 -12.94 -4.93
CA GLY A 274 26.77 -12.76 -5.60
C GLY A 274 26.08 -14.05 -6.05
N LYS A 275 26.65 -15.23 -5.75
CA LYS A 275 26.14 -16.54 -6.19
C LYS A 275 25.11 -17.19 -5.27
N ALA A 276 24.91 -16.66 -4.06
CA ALA A 276 23.86 -17.10 -3.16
C ALA A 276 23.31 -15.93 -2.34
N ALA A 277 22.13 -16.08 -1.75
CA ALA A 277 21.48 -15.06 -0.95
C ALA A 277 20.62 -15.64 0.17
N VAL A 278 20.57 -14.96 1.32
CA VAL A 278 19.63 -15.26 2.41
C VAL A 278 18.60 -14.15 2.47
N THR A 279 17.32 -14.50 2.31
CA THR A 279 16.21 -13.56 2.48
C THR A 279 15.63 -13.66 3.88
N TYR A 280 15.35 -12.52 4.50
CA TYR A 280 14.93 -12.45 5.89
C TYR A 280 14.05 -11.23 6.19
N ARG A 281 13.31 -11.29 7.30
CA ARG A 281 12.54 -10.19 7.87
C ARG A 281 12.90 -10.03 9.34
N VAL A 282 12.80 -8.81 9.89
CA VAL A 282 13.10 -8.56 11.30
C VAL A 282 11.82 -8.33 12.08
N GLU A 283 11.44 -9.29 12.93
CA GLU A 283 10.27 -9.21 13.80
C GLU A 283 10.64 -9.41 15.26
N ALA A 284 10.14 -8.55 16.15
CA ALA A 284 10.40 -8.61 17.59
C ALA A 284 11.90 -8.79 17.98
N GLY A 285 12.83 -8.24 17.20
CA GLY A 285 14.28 -8.37 17.41
C GLY A 285 14.86 -9.74 17.01
N VAL A 286 14.14 -10.49 16.17
CA VAL A 286 14.56 -11.75 15.54
C VAL A 286 14.73 -11.49 14.05
N ALA A 287 15.90 -11.81 13.51
CA ALA A 287 16.11 -11.85 12.06
C ALA A 287 15.66 -13.23 11.59
N LEU A 288 14.46 -13.29 11.01
CA LEU A 288 13.78 -14.51 10.61
C LEU A 288 14.02 -14.72 9.11
N ALA A 289 14.79 -15.74 8.76
CA ALA A 289 14.97 -16.20 7.38
C ALA A 289 13.96 -17.33 7.06
N SER A 290 13.65 -17.52 5.77
CA SER A 290 12.71 -18.56 5.32
C SER A 290 13.40 -19.51 4.34
N GLY A 291 13.29 -20.81 4.59
CA GLY A 291 13.83 -21.86 3.73
C GLY A 291 15.36 -21.88 3.65
N ASP A 292 15.86 -22.50 2.59
CA ASP A 292 17.29 -22.57 2.32
C ASP A 292 17.81 -21.27 1.68
N PRO A 293 19.13 -20.99 1.76
CA PRO A 293 19.71 -19.90 0.96
C PRO A 293 19.44 -20.11 -0.54
N VAL A 294 19.11 -19.03 -1.25
CA VAL A 294 18.82 -19.07 -2.68
C VAL A 294 20.12 -18.98 -3.47
N GLY A 295 20.38 -19.91 -4.39
CA GLY A 295 21.55 -19.87 -5.28
C GLY A 295 22.47 -21.08 -5.11
N ASP A 296 23.73 -20.95 -5.53
CA ASP A 296 24.72 -22.03 -5.56
C ASP A 296 24.97 -22.59 -4.14
N PRO A 297 24.75 -23.90 -3.89
CA PRO A 297 25.06 -24.55 -2.61
C PRO A 297 26.49 -24.33 -2.12
N GLY A 298 27.47 -24.21 -3.04
CA GLY A 298 28.85 -23.88 -2.70
C GLY A 298 29.04 -22.49 -2.11
N ALA A 299 28.10 -21.56 -2.35
CA ALA A 299 28.10 -20.19 -1.85
C ALA A 299 27.14 -19.97 -0.66
N TRP A 300 26.38 -20.98 -0.22
CA TRP A 300 25.45 -20.87 0.92
C TRP A 300 26.16 -20.48 2.21
N GLY A 301 27.30 -21.10 2.52
CA GLY A 301 28.05 -20.79 3.74
C GLY A 301 28.46 -19.31 3.84
N PRO A 302 29.13 -18.75 2.82
CA PRO A 302 29.42 -17.31 2.75
C PRO A 302 28.18 -16.41 2.87
N ALA A 303 27.04 -16.78 2.26
CA ALA A 303 25.79 -16.01 2.40
C ALA A 303 25.25 -16.03 3.84
N ILE A 304 25.25 -17.21 4.48
CA ILE A 304 24.84 -17.39 5.88
C ILE A 304 25.77 -16.61 6.80
N ALA A 305 27.08 -16.64 6.59
CA ALA A 305 28.04 -15.88 7.37
C ALA A 305 27.78 -14.36 7.27
N ALA A 306 27.54 -13.85 6.05
CA ALA A 306 27.21 -12.45 5.83
C ALA A 306 25.90 -12.04 6.52
N TRP A 307 24.86 -12.89 6.44
CA TRP A 307 23.60 -12.64 7.13
C TRP A 307 23.75 -12.68 8.66
N LEU A 308 24.52 -13.62 9.19
CA LEU A 308 24.82 -13.68 10.63
C LEU A 308 25.64 -12.47 11.09
N ASP A 309 26.52 -11.91 10.26
CA ASP A 309 27.21 -10.65 10.54
C ASP A 309 26.25 -9.48 10.64
N VAL A 310 25.26 -9.41 9.73
CA VAL A 310 24.19 -8.41 9.81
C VAL A 310 23.37 -8.59 11.09
N ALA A 311 22.96 -9.81 11.43
CA ALA A 311 22.24 -10.10 12.66
C ALA A 311 23.05 -9.72 13.91
N ARG A 312 24.37 -10.02 13.93
CA ARG A 312 25.28 -9.63 15.02
C ARG A 312 25.44 -8.12 15.15
N LYS A 313 25.61 -7.40 14.04
CA LYS A 313 25.77 -5.94 14.02
C LYS A 313 24.61 -5.23 14.75
N TYR A 314 23.39 -5.73 14.54
CA TYR A 314 22.16 -5.17 15.10
C TYR A 314 21.63 -5.90 16.34
N ALA A 315 22.36 -6.91 16.85
CA ALA A 315 21.94 -7.78 17.95
C ALA A 315 20.55 -8.42 17.76
N TRP A 316 20.24 -8.82 16.53
CA TRP A 316 19.07 -9.65 16.25
C TRP A 316 19.37 -11.11 16.56
N ALA A 317 18.38 -11.81 17.13
CA ALA A 317 18.46 -13.26 17.25
C ALA A 317 18.27 -13.87 15.85
N PRO A 318 19.24 -14.61 15.29
CA PRO A 318 19.05 -15.27 14.01
C PRO A 318 18.15 -16.49 14.18
N ALA A 319 17.17 -16.62 13.30
CA ALA A 319 16.33 -17.81 13.20
C ALA A 319 15.97 -18.10 11.74
N VAL A 320 15.82 -19.36 11.40
CA VAL A 320 15.42 -19.82 10.06
C VAL A 320 14.22 -20.74 10.20
N MET A 321 13.17 -20.47 9.44
CA MET A 321 11.95 -21.27 9.41
C MET A 321 11.89 -22.09 8.12
N GLY A 322 11.63 -23.39 8.24
CA GLY A 322 11.34 -24.23 7.07
C GLY A 322 12.57 -24.66 6.26
N ALA A 323 13.77 -24.60 6.82
CA ALA A 323 14.98 -25.07 6.15
C ALA A 323 14.87 -26.56 5.82
N SER A 324 15.38 -26.98 4.66
CA SER A 324 15.54 -28.40 4.35
C SER A 324 16.61 -29.02 5.26
N GLU A 325 16.74 -30.36 5.24
CA GLU A 325 17.80 -31.04 5.96
C GLU A 325 19.21 -30.58 5.51
N GLU A 326 19.38 -30.32 4.21
CA GLU A 326 20.64 -29.85 3.65
C GLU A 326 20.95 -28.41 4.09
N GLY A 327 19.98 -27.50 3.94
CA GLY A 327 20.13 -26.11 4.40
C GLY A 327 20.35 -26.04 5.91
N ALA A 328 19.59 -26.80 6.71
CA ALA A 328 19.76 -26.89 8.16
C ALA A 328 21.15 -27.38 8.56
N THR A 329 21.73 -28.31 7.80
CA THR A 329 23.11 -28.77 8.00
C THR A 329 24.12 -27.63 7.78
N VAL A 330 23.93 -26.80 6.74
CA VAL A 330 24.81 -25.66 6.48
C VAL A 330 24.63 -24.56 7.52
N TYR A 331 23.39 -24.26 7.94
CA TYR A 331 23.10 -23.34 9.05
C TYR A 331 23.74 -23.82 10.36
N ALA A 332 23.69 -25.13 10.65
CA ALA A 332 24.31 -25.70 11.84
C ALA A 332 25.84 -25.59 11.85
N ARG A 333 26.48 -25.78 10.69
CA ARG A 333 27.94 -25.55 10.54
C ARG A 333 28.34 -24.10 10.83
N HIS A 334 27.42 -23.14 10.70
CA HIS A 334 27.64 -21.72 11.00
C HIS A 334 27.18 -21.32 12.41
N GLY A 335 26.90 -22.29 13.28
CA GLY A 335 26.68 -22.08 14.71
C GLY A 335 25.21 -21.93 15.14
N LEU A 336 24.24 -22.29 14.28
CA LEU A 336 22.83 -22.37 14.67
C LEU A 336 22.47 -23.78 15.18
N GLY A 337 21.65 -23.87 16.22
CA GLY A 337 20.97 -25.12 16.57
C GLY A 337 19.88 -25.45 15.54
N ALA A 338 19.62 -26.73 15.29
CA ALA A 338 18.54 -27.17 14.40
C ALA A 338 17.58 -28.09 15.17
N MET A 339 16.28 -27.85 15.01
CA MET A 339 15.21 -28.67 15.57
C MET A 339 14.20 -28.96 14.46
N GLN A 340 13.71 -30.20 14.35
CA GLN A 340 12.66 -30.52 13.39
C GLN A 340 11.40 -29.72 13.73
N LEU A 341 10.93 -28.91 12.78
CA LEU A 341 9.75 -28.07 12.92
C LEU A 341 8.49 -28.81 12.44
N GLY A 342 8.61 -29.66 11.42
CA GLY A 342 7.51 -30.43 10.85
C GLY A 342 7.93 -31.14 9.57
N ASP A 343 6.97 -31.48 8.72
CA ASP A 343 7.23 -32.16 7.45
C ASP A 343 6.45 -31.53 6.29
N GLU A 344 7.08 -31.44 5.12
CA GLU A 344 6.46 -31.01 3.87
C GLU A 344 5.88 -32.20 3.11
N ALA A 345 4.68 -32.02 2.55
CA ALA A 345 3.98 -33.03 1.77
C ALA A 345 4.28 -32.88 0.28
N ILE A 346 5.06 -33.81 -0.30
CA ILE A 346 5.41 -33.80 -1.73
C ILE A 346 4.74 -34.97 -2.44
N LEU A 347 3.94 -34.66 -3.46
CA LEU A 347 3.35 -35.62 -4.37
C LEU A 347 4.30 -35.88 -5.54
N HIS A 348 4.61 -37.16 -5.78
CA HIS A 348 5.30 -37.59 -6.98
C HIS A 348 4.27 -38.05 -8.01
N VAL A 349 4.15 -37.32 -9.11
CA VAL A 349 3.10 -37.53 -10.13
C VAL A 349 3.11 -38.97 -10.65
N ALA A 350 4.29 -39.56 -10.85
CA ALA A 350 4.44 -40.95 -11.32
C ALA A 350 3.95 -42.02 -10.32
N ARG A 351 3.81 -41.68 -9.03
CA ARG A 351 3.35 -42.58 -7.96
C ARG A 351 1.91 -42.31 -7.54
N PHE A 352 1.30 -41.24 -8.05
CA PHE A 352 -0.06 -40.86 -7.70
C PHE A 352 -1.06 -41.74 -8.46
N ASP A 353 -1.68 -42.70 -7.76
CA ASP A 353 -2.71 -43.58 -8.30
C ASP A 353 -4.02 -43.43 -7.52
N LEU A 354 -5.01 -42.79 -8.14
CA LEU A 354 -6.32 -42.55 -7.52
C LEU A 354 -7.12 -43.86 -7.30
N ASP A 355 -6.85 -44.91 -8.07
CA ASP A 355 -7.57 -46.19 -7.98
C ASP A 355 -6.98 -47.14 -6.91
N GLY A 356 -5.84 -46.76 -6.32
CA GLY A 356 -5.23 -47.47 -5.20
C GLY A 356 -6.18 -47.76 -4.04
N ARG A 357 -5.94 -48.88 -3.34
CA ARG A 357 -6.78 -49.36 -2.23
C ARG A 357 -6.89 -48.34 -1.09
N GLU A 358 -5.79 -47.64 -0.81
CA GLU A 358 -5.67 -46.66 0.27
C GLU A 358 -6.26 -45.28 -0.11
N MET A 359 -6.46 -45.01 -1.40
CA MET A 359 -7.04 -43.76 -1.95
C MET A 359 -8.57 -43.75 -1.97
N ARG A 360 -9.23 -44.72 -1.32
CA ARG A 360 -10.70 -44.87 -1.32
C ARG A 360 -11.44 -43.59 -0.92
N VAL A 361 -10.98 -42.90 0.12
CA VAL A 361 -11.64 -41.68 0.63
C VAL A 361 -11.52 -40.54 -0.38
N THR A 362 -10.31 -40.29 -0.89
CA THR A 362 -10.03 -39.27 -1.90
C THR A 362 -10.79 -39.56 -3.19
N ARG A 363 -10.78 -40.81 -3.66
CA ARG A 363 -11.54 -41.24 -4.85
C ARG A 363 -13.05 -41.06 -4.68
N GLN A 364 -13.61 -41.33 -3.50
CA GLN A 364 -15.03 -41.07 -3.21
C GLN A 364 -15.36 -39.57 -3.24
N ALA A 365 -14.46 -38.71 -2.72
CA ALA A 365 -14.62 -37.26 -2.78
C ALA A 365 -14.55 -36.72 -4.23
N VAL A 366 -13.52 -37.13 -4.98
CA VAL A 366 -13.34 -36.79 -6.40
C VAL A 366 -14.57 -37.21 -7.22
N ARG A 367 -15.02 -38.47 -7.09
CA ARG A 367 -16.21 -38.98 -7.80
C ARG A 367 -17.51 -38.30 -7.36
N ARG A 368 -17.58 -37.75 -6.15
CA ARG A 368 -18.75 -36.99 -5.68
C ARG A 368 -18.84 -35.66 -6.40
N VAL A 369 -17.72 -34.93 -6.46
CA VAL A 369 -17.64 -33.63 -7.14
C VAL A 369 -17.78 -33.78 -8.65
N ALA A 370 -17.15 -34.79 -9.25
CA ALA A 370 -17.32 -35.07 -10.68
C ALA A 370 -18.79 -35.34 -11.07
N ARG A 371 -19.56 -35.99 -10.18
CA ARG A 371 -21.00 -36.26 -10.41
C ARG A 371 -21.88 -35.00 -10.37
N THR A 372 -21.41 -33.90 -9.79
CA THR A 372 -22.16 -32.62 -9.84
C THR A 372 -21.94 -31.89 -11.17
N GLY A 373 -21.17 -32.46 -12.10
CA GLY A 373 -20.80 -31.83 -13.37
C GLY A 373 -19.69 -30.78 -13.24
N ALA A 374 -18.94 -30.79 -12.14
CA ALA A 374 -17.82 -29.87 -11.95
C ALA A 374 -16.66 -30.19 -12.92
N THR A 375 -16.01 -29.14 -13.44
CA THR A 375 -14.87 -29.26 -14.36
C THR A 375 -13.66 -28.48 -13.84
N THR A 376 -12.46 -28.80 -14.31
CA THR A 376 -11.23 -28.05 -13.98
C THR A 376 -10.60 -27.42 -15.21
N ARG A 377 -9.90 -26.31 -15.00
CA ARG A 377 -9.06 -25.64 -16.00
C ARG A 377 -7.70 -25.37 -15.38
N ILE A 378 -6.63 -25.70 -16.10
CA ILE A 378 -5.25 -25.56 -15.62
C ILE A 378 -4.47 -24.74 -16.63
N ARG A 379 -3.92 -23.60 -16.21
CA ARG A 379 -3.19 -22.64 -17.07
C ARG A 379 -2.08 -21.94 -16.31
N ARG A 380 -1.03 -21.50 -17.01
CA ARG A 380 -0.04 -20.58 -16.42
C ARG A 380 -0.62 -19.18 -16.34
N HIS A 381 -0.20 -18.38 -15.36
CA HIS A 381 -0.62 -16.99 -15.19
C HIS A 381 -0.42 -16.18 -16.49
N SER A 382 0.70 -16.39 -17.19
CA SER A 382 1.01 -15.76 -18.48
C SER A 382 0.06 -16.11 -19.64
N ALA A 383 -0.77 -17.16 -19.49
CA ALA A 383 -1.75 -17.57 -20.48
C ALA A 383 -3.15 -16.99 -20.22
N LEU A 384 -3.36 -16.33 -19.08
CA LEU A 384 -4.60 -15.62 -18.79
C LEU A 384 -4.53 -14.23 -19.41
N THR A 385 -5.66 -13.73 -19.90
CA THR A 385 -5.77 -12.30 -20.14
C THR A 385 -5.85 -11.58 -18.80
N ASP A 386 -5.50 -10.32 -18.81
CA ASP A 386 -5.48 -9.52 -17.59
C ASP A 386 -6.90 -9.27 -17.04
N GLU A 387 -7.93 -9.38 -17.88
CA GLU A 387 -9.34 -9.41 -17.48
C GLU A 387 -9.67 -10.71 -16.72
N GLU A 388 -9.28 -11.87 -17.26
CA GLU A 388 -9.48 -13.16 -16.58
C GLU A 388 -8.75 -13.19 -15.24
N MET A 389 -7.51 -12.71 -15.20
CA MET A 389 -6.73 -12.63 -13.95
C MET A 389 -7.39 -11.70 -12.93
N GLY A 390 -7.91 -10.54 -13.37
CA GLY A 390 -8.65 -9.61 -12.51
C GLY A 390 -9.86 -10.25 -11.84
N GLN A 391 -10.67 -10.99 -12.61
CA GLN A 391 -11.84 -11.71 -12.07
C GLN A 391 -11.44 -12.78 -11.04
N ILE A 392 -10.32 -13.46 -11.27
CA ILE A 392 -9.81 -14.51 -10.36
C ILE A 392 -9.32 -13.90 -9.06
N VAL A 393 -8.61 -12.77 -9.11
CA VAL A 393 -8.16 -12.03 -7.92
C VAL A 393 -9.35 -11.54 -7.10
N ASP A 394 -10.33 -10.91 -7.75
CA ASP A 394 -11.52 -10.39 -7.07
C ASP A 394 -12.31 -11.54 -6.37
N ARG A 395 -12.39 -12.72 -7.00
CA ARG A 395 -12.99 -13.92 -6.39
C ARG A 395 -12.15 -14.50 -5.25
N ALA A 396 -10.82 -14.55 -5.41
CA ALA A 396 -9.91 -15.02 -4.37
C ALA A 396 -9.99 -14.15 -3.11
N ASP A 397 -10.12 -12.83 -3.28
CA ASP A 397 -10.29 -11.84 -2.22
C ASP A 397 -11.65 -11.98 -1.53
N ALA A 398 -12.74 -12.17 -2.29
CA ALA A 398 -14.08 -12.38 -1.74
C ALA A 398 -14.20 -13.67 -0.90
N TRP A 399 -13.38 -14.69 -1.20
CA TRP A 399 -13.35 -15.96 -0.46
C TRP A 399 -12.33 -15.99 0.69
N ARG A 400 -11.81 -14.83 1.10
CA ARG A 400 -10.83 -14.71 2.18
C ARG A 400 -11.51 -14.90 3.56
N ASP A 401 -10.95 -15.78 4.39
CA ASP A 401 -11.49 -16.11 5.73
C ASP A 401 -10.87 -15.26 6.88
N THR A 402 -9.75 -14.55 6.68
CA THR A 402 -9.05 -13.75 7.72
C THR A 402 -8.58 -12.39 7.20
N GLU A 403 -8.56 -11.34 8.06
CA GLU A 403 -8.12 -9.97 7.70
C GLU A 403 -6.63 -9.85 7.33
N THR A 404 -5.77 -10.70 7.90
CA THR A 404 -4.34 -10.77 7.56
C THR A 404 -4.05 -12.07 6.81
N GLU A 405 -3.48 -11.98 5.62
CA GLU A 405 -2.93 -13.14 4.91
C GLU A 405 -1.74 -13.71 5.70
N ARG A 406 -1.54 -15.04 5.63
CA ARG A 406 -0.43 -15.71 6.32
C ARG A 406 0.89 -15.20 5.74
N GLY A 407 1.58 -14.39 6.52
CA GLY A 407 2.50 -13.38 5.99
C GLY A 407 3.98 -13.76 5.97
N PHE A 408 4.40 -15.01 6.23
CA PHE A 408 5.84 -15.32 6.26
C PHE A 408 6.25 -16.65 5.63
N SER A 409 5.50 -17.73 5.82
CA SER A 409 5.85 -19.01 5.20
C SER A 409 4.73 -19.50 4.31
N MET A 410 4.87 -19.28 2.99
CA MET A 410 4.19 -20.04 1.93
C MET A 410 2.88 -19.44 1.39
N ALA A 411 2.81 -18.11 1.33
CA ALA A 411 1.99 -17.39 0.37
C ALA A 411 2.84 -16.24 -0.21
N LEU A 412 2.70 -15.94 -1.49
CA LEU A 412 3.32 -14.77 -2.13
C LEU A 412 2.58 -13.48 -1.78
N ASP A 413 1.29 -13.58 -1.44
CA ASP A 413 0.43 -12.44 -1.10
C ASP A 413 0.38 -11.38 -2.22
N ARG A 414 0.44 -11.85 -3.49
CA ARG A 414 0.41 -11.03 -4.72
C ARG A 414 -0.10 -11.79 -5.95
N LEU A 415 -1.21 -12.52 -5.80
CA LEU A 415 -1.82 -13.24 -6.94
C LEU A 415 -2.04 -12.28 -8.12
N GLY A 416 -1.58 -12.67 -9.31
CA GLY A 416 -1.70 -11.86 -10.53
C GLY A 416 -0.57 -10.87 -10.79
N ASP A 417 0.53 -10.87 -10.01
CA ASP A 417 1.72 -10.06 -10.34
C ASP A 417 2.31 -10.51 -11.71
N PRO A 418 2.54 -9.58 -12.66
CA PRO A 418 3.09 -9.90 -13.98
C PRO A 418 4.46 -10.59 -13.95
N ALA A 419 5.26 -10.35 -12.90
CA ALA A 419 6.57 -11.01 -12.72
C ALA A 419 6.44 -12.51 -12.39
N ASP A 420 5.25 -12.96 -12.00
CA ASP A 420 4.93 -14.33 -11.59
C ASP A 420 4.14 -15.08 -12.69
N GLY A 421 4.34 -14.70 -13.97
CA GLY A 421 3.67 -15.31 -15.12
C GLY A 421 3.89 -16.82 -15.31
N ASP A 422 4.93 -17.38 -14.67
CA ASP A 422 5.22 -18.82 -14.68
C ASP A 422 4.42 -19.61 -13.63
N CYS A 423 3.75 -18.94 -12.69
CA CYS A 423 2.87 -19.59 -11.72
C CYS A 423 1.72 -20.32 -12.42
N LEU A 424 1.28 -21.44 -11.84
CA LEU A 424 0.24 -22.30 -12.37
C LEU A 424 -1.05 -22.11 -11.57
N LEU A 425 -2.13 -21.82 -12.28
CA LEU A 425 -3.46 -21.70 -11.72
C LEU A 425 -4.30 -22.94 -12.07
N VAL A 426 -4.97 -23.49 -11.06
CA VAL A 426 -5.98 -24.53 -11.18
C VAL A 426 -7.32 -23.95 -10.76
N GLU A 427 -8.26 -23.92 -11.68
CA GLU A 427 -9.60 -23.35 -11.51
C GLU A 427 -10.62 -24.49 -11.51
N ALA A 428 -11.60 -24.47 -10.60
CA ALA A 428 -12.74 -25.38 -10.61
C ALA A 428 -14.04 -24.64 -10.89
N PHE A 429 -14.81 -25.16 -11.82
CA PHE A 429 -16.11 -24.61 -12.23
C PHE A 429 -17.24 -25.58 -11.90
N ALA A 430 -18.39 -25.05 -11.48
CA ALA A 430 -19.63 -25.80 -11.36
C ALA A 430 -20.23 -26.09 -12.75
N ALA A 431 -21.30 -26.91 -12.80
CA ALA A 431 -21.93 -27.32 -14.05
C ALA A 431 -22.54 -26.15 -14.86
N ASP A 432 -22.87 -25.05 -14.17
CA ASP A 432 -23.38 -23.81 -14.76
C ASP A 432 -22.26 -22.87 -15.27
N GLY A 433 -20.99 -23.25 -15.11
CA GLY A 433 -19.83 -22.45 -15.49
C GLY A 433 -19.36 -21.46 -14.42
N THR A 434 -19.94 -21.47 -13.22
CA THR A 434 -19.53 -20.59 -12.11
C THR A 434 -18.21 -21.06 -11.50
N LEU A 435 -17.23 -20.16 -11.31
CA LEU A 435 -15.98 -20.48 -10.59
C LEU A 435 -16.28 -20.72 -9.11
N ILE A 436 -15.89 -21.87 -8.58
CA ILE A 436 -16.21 -22.32 -7.21
C ILE A 436 -14.97 -22.57 -6.33
N ALA A 437 -13.79 -22.74 -6.92
CA ALA A 437 -12.53 -22.84 -6.19
C ALA A 437 -11.33 -22.57 -7.10
N LEU A 438 -10.21 -22.15 -6.49
CA LEU A 438 -8.93 -21.93 -7.17
C LEU A 438 -7.74 -22.39 -6.30
N LEU A 439 -6.70 -22.89 -6.97
CA LEU A 439 -5.38 -23.17 -6.41
C LEU A 439 -4.32 -22.47 -7.25
N SER A 440 -3.39 -21.74 -6.61
CA SER A 440 -2.20 -21.16 -7.25
C SER A 440 -0.96 -21.92 -6.81
N PHE A 441 -0.05 -22.20 -7.74
CA PHE A 441 1.23 -22.85 -7.49
C PHE A 441 2.40 -22.04 -8.06
N VAL A 442 3.44 -21.86 -7.26
CA VAL A 442 4.70 -21.23 -7.69
C VAL A 442 5.66 -22.24 -8.33
N PRO A 443 6.53 -21.80 -9.25
CA PRO A 443 7.57 -22.66 -9.82
C PRO A 443 8.54 -23.21 -8.77
N TRP A 444 8.86 -24.49 -8.85
CA TRP A 444 9.93 -25.14 -8.10
C TRP A 444 10.90 -25.82 -9.07
N GLY A 445 11.91 -25.07 -9.49
CA GLY A 445 12.85 -25.50 -10.53
C GLY A 445 12.15 -25.81 -11.86
N PRO A 446 12.75 -26.66 -12.72
CA PRO A 446 12.22 -26.94 -14.06
C PRO A 446 11.09 -28.00 -14.08
N ASP A 447 10.94 -28.81 -13.04
CA ASP A 447 10.05 -29.98 -13.02
C ASP A 447 9.16 -30.10 -11.77
N GLY A 448 9.10 -29.05 -10.95
CA GLY A 448 8.30 -28.99 -9.73
C GLY A 448 7.42 -27.75 -9.64
N ILE A 449 6.35 -27.85 -8.84
CA ILE A 449 5.50 -26.71 -8.44
C ILE A 449 5.18 -26.80 -6.94
N SER A 450 4.96 -25.66 -6.29
CA SER A 450 4.69 -25.57 -4.85
C SER A 450 3.43 -24.76 -4.56
N LEU A 451 2.55 -25.27 -3.69
CA LEU A 451 1.26 -24.63 -3.41
C LEU A 451 1.44 -23.29 -2.70
N ASP A 452 0.91 -22.24 -3.31
CA ASP A 452 0.96 -20.85 -2.86
C ASP A 452 -0.38 -20.40 -2.27
N LEU A 453 -1.46 -20.55 -3.05
CA LEU A 453 -2.78 -20.09 -2.66
C LEU A 453 -3.82 -21.19 -2.80
N MET A 454 -4.74 -21.26 -1.84
CA MET A 454 -5.89 -22.14 -1.88
C MET A 454 -7.13 -21.39 -1.41
N ARG A 455 -8.14 -21.25 -2.27
CA ARG A 455 -9.40 -20.57 -1.97
C ARG A 455 -10.59 -21.35 -2.53
N ARG A 456 -11.71 -21.34 -1.82
CA ARG A 456 -12.97 -21.95 -2.28
C ARG A 456 -14.15 -21.11 -1.85
N ASP A 457 -15.18 -21.10 -2.68
CA ASP A 457 -16.47 -20.58 -2.32
C ASP A 457 -17.12 -21.42 -1.20
N ARG A 458 -17.91 -20.78 -0.33
CA ARG A 458 -18.64 -21.47 0.75
C ARG A 458 -19.70 -22.44 0.22
N SER A 459 -20.24 -22.18 -0.97
CA SER A 459 -21.19 -23.03 -1.70
C SER A 459 -20.53 -24.20 -2.44
N ALA A 460 -19.19 -24.25 -2.51
CA ALA A 460 -18.49 -25.30 -3.25
C ALA A 460 -18.73 -26.71 -2.65
N PRO A 461 -18.91 -27.74 -3.49
CA PRO A 461 -19.21 -29.09 -3.03
C PRO A 461 -18.08 -29.67 -2.17
N ASN A 462 -18.45 -30.43 -1.15
CA ASN A 462 -17.51 -31.10 -0.26
C ASN A 462 -16.64 -32.11 -1.01
N GLY A 463 -15.35 -31.80 -1.13
CA GLY A 463 -14.37 -32.57 -1.90
C GLY A 463 -13.73 -31.81 -3.06
N VAL A 464 -14.06 -30.52 -3.26
CA VAL A 464 -13.58 -29.75 -4.43
C VAL A 464 -12.05 -29.64 -4.48
N MET A 465 -11.38 -29.56 -3.32
CA MET A 465 -9.90 -29.52 -3.27
C MET A 465 -9.29 -30.86 -3.66
N GLU A 466 -9.88 -31.98 -3.21
CA GLU A 466 -9.51 -33.34 -3.62
C GLU A 466 -9.64 -33.52 -5.13
N PHE A 467 -10.75 -33.04 -5.69
CA PHE A 467 -11.01 -33.03 -7.12
C PHE A 467 -9.93 -32.24 -7.89
N MET A 468 -9.65 -31.01 -7.49
CA MET A 468 -8.65 -30.17 -8.16
C MET A 468 -7.22 -30.72 -8.08
N VAL A 469 -6.80 -31.24 -6.92
CA VAL A 469 -5.47 -31.85 -6.76
C VAL A 469 -5.34 -33.13 -7.60
N ALA A 470 -6.40 -33.96 -7.67
CA ALA A 470 -6.39 -35.17 -8.49
C ALA A 470 -6.31 -34.84 -9.99
N GLU A 471 -7.10 -33.86 -10.46
CA GLU A 471 -7.07 -33.38 -11.85
C GLU A 471 -5.71 -32.74 -12.19
N LEU A 472 -5.12 -31.98 -11.26
CA LEU A 472 -3.77 -31.45 -11.41
C LEU A 472 -2.73 -32.57 -11.56
N CYS A 473 -2.77 -33.61 -10.72
CA CYS A 473 -1.87 -34.76 -10.85
C CYS A 473 -2.02 -35.47 -12.20
N ALA A 474 -3.25 -35.60 -12.71
CA ALA A 474 -3.52 -36.20 -14.03
C ALA A 474 -3.01 -35.33 -15.19
N TYR A 475 -3.06 -34.00 -15.05
CA TYR A 475 -2.62 -33.04 -16.08
C TYR A 475 -1.12 -32.72 -16.01
N ALA A 476 -0.49 -32.86 -14.84
CA ALA A 476 0.91 -32.50 -14.57
C ALA A 476 1.94 -33.07 -15.57
N PRO A 477 1.82 -34.32 -16.08
CA PRO A 477 2.75 -34.83 -17.10
C PRO A 477 2.78 -34.00 -18.38
N LYS A 478 1.65 -33.39 -18.78
CA LYS A 478 1.56 -32.53 -19.98
C LYS A 478 2.31 -31.20 -19.79
N LEU A 479 2.49 -30.78 -18.54
CA LEU A 479 3.21 -29.55 -18.17
C LEU A 479 4.69 -29.80 -17.85
N GLY A 480 5.17 -31.05 -17.93
CA GLY A 480 6.52 -31.43 -17.51
C GLY A 480 6.72 -31.46 -15.99
N VAL A 481 5.64 -31.35 -15.21
CA VAL A 481 5.68 -31.35 -13.74
C VAL A 481 5.73 -32.79 -13.23
N ARG A 482 6.72 -33.09 -12.39
CA ARG A 482 6.96 -34.41 -11.77
C ARG A 482 6.70 -34.42 -10.27
N ARG A 483 6.82 -33.26 -9.62
CA ARG A 483 6.74 -33.09 -8.16
C ARG A 483 5.83 -31.92 -7.82
N ILE A 484 4.91 -32.12 -6.88
CA ILE A 484 3.98 -31.08 -6.43
C ILE A 484 4.08 -31.00 -4.91
N SER A 485 4.50 -29.85 -4.37
CA SER A 485 4.42 -29.60 -2.93
C SER A 485 3.02 -29.10 -2.55
N LEU A 486 2.40 -29.74 -1.55
CA LEU A 486 1.12 -29.35 -0.96
C LEU A 486 1.30 -28.58 0.35
N ASN A 487 2.42 -27.87 0.51
CA ASN A 487 2.73 -27.03 1.68
C ASN A 487 3.14 -27.85 2.93
N PHE A 488 3.62 -27.15 3.95
CA PHE A 488 4.31 -27.67 5.14
C PHE A 488 3.37 -27.87 6.34
N ALA A 489 3.40 -29.06 6.96
CA ALA A 489 2.65 -29.36 8.17
C ALA A 489 3.53 -29.26 9.43
N VAL A 490 3.32 -28.19 10.22
CA VAL A 490 4.04 -27.95 11.48
C VAL A 490 3.73 -29.04 12.52
N PHE A 491 4.76 -29.52 13.23
CA PHE A 491 4.70 -30.45 14.36
C PHE A 491 4.12 -31.85 14.09
N ARG A 492 4.14 -32.33 12.83
CA ARG A 492 3.65 -33.67 12.50
C ARG A 492 4.29 -34.79 13.34
N SER A 493 5.62 -34.81 13.49
CA SER A 493 6.32 -35.84 14.27
C SER A 493 5.80 -35.94 15.70
N ALA A 494 5.49 -34.82 16.34
CA ALA A 494 4.89 -34.78 17.69
C ALA A 494 3.46 -35.38 17.74
N PHE A 495 2.69 -35.28 16.66
CA PHE A 495 1.36 -35.91 16.56
C PHE A 495 1.43 -37.41 16.27
N GLU A 496 2.36 -37.84 15.42
CA GLU A 496 2.52 -39.25 15.00
C GLU A 496 3.17 -40.10 16.11
N GLU A 497 4.25 -39.60 16.73
CA GLU A 497 4.98 -40.32 17.79
C GLU A 497 4.19 -40.39 19.10
N GLY A 498 3.44 -39.32 19.44
CA GLY A 498 2.54 -39.30 20.61
C GLY A 498 1.29 -40.17 20.47
N ALA A 499 1.02 -40.74 19.29
CA ALA A 499 -0.09 -41.64 19.00
C ALA A 499 0.30 -43.13 18.96
N ARG A 500 1.61 -43.45 18.93
CA ARG A 500 2.10 -44.85 18.88
C ARG A 500 1.92 -45.56 20.23
N ILE A 501 1.57 -46.85 20.18
CA ILE A 501 1.48 -47.74 21.35
C ILE A 501 2.92 -47.93 21.87
N GLY A 502 3.26 -47.27 22.98
CA GLY A 502 4.61 -47.26 23.57
C GLY A 502 5.17 -45.86 23.89
N ALA A 503 4.50 -44.77 23.50
CA ALA A 503 4.97 -43.41 23.78
C ALA A 503 5.05 -43.11 25.29
N GLY A 504 6.20 -42.58 25.75
CA GLY A 504 6.47 -42.23 27.14
C GLY A 504 5.65 -41.05 27.69
N PRO A 505 5.66 -40.80 29.02
CA PRO A 505 4.77 -39.83 29.68
C PRO A 505 4.91 -38.39 29.16
N VAL A 506 6.14 -37.96 28.85
CA VAL A 506 6.46 -36.61 28.36
C VAL A 506 5.89 -36.38 26.95
N LEU A 507 6.03 -37.35 26.05
CA LEU A 507 5.49 -37.27 24.68
C LEU A 507 3.96 -37.21 24.67
N ARG A 508 3.28 -37.91 25.60
CA ARG A 508 1.82 -37.83 25.76
C ARG A 508 1.36 -36.49 26.31
N LEU A 509 2.09 -35.93 27.27
CA LEU A 509 1.82 -34.60 27.80
C LEU A 509 2.02 -33.53 26.72
N TRP A 510 3.07 -33.67 25.91
CA TRP A 510 3.36 -32.75 24.81
C TRP A 510 2.26 -32.78 23.74
N ARG A 511 1.81 -33.97 23.34
CA ARG A 511 0.65 -34.14 22.47
C ARG A 511 -0.63 -33.50 23.05
N ARG A 512 -0.90 -33.66 24.35
CA ARG A 512 -2.06 -33.03 25.01
C ARG A 512 -1.99 -31.50 24.99
N LEU A 513 -0.80 -30.93 25.23
CA LEU A 513 -0.55 -29.49 25.14
C LEU A 513 -0.76 -28.98 23.71
N LEU A 514 -0.23 -29.68 22.71
CA LEU A 514 -0.43 -29.33 21.28
C LEU A 514 -1.91 -29.46 20.85
N LEU A 515 -2.65 -30.46 21.36
CA LEU A 515 -4.10 -30.61 21.12
C LEU A 515 -4.95 -29.55 21.84
N PHE A 516 -4.49 -29.03 22.97
CA PHE A 516 -5.13 -27.90 23.64
C PHE A 516 -4.98 -26.63 22.79
N PHE A 517 -3.77 -26.37 22.29
CA PHE A 517 -3.48 -25.22 21.43
C PHE A 517 -4.04 -25.35 20.00
N SER A 518 -4.26 -26.55 19.48
CA SER A 518 -4.86 -26.76 18.16
C SER A 518 -6.32 -26.29 18.07
N LYS A 519 -7.02 -26.12 19.22
CA LYS A 519 -8.34 -25.49 19.27
C LYS A 519 -8.34 -24.02 18.82
N TRP A 520 -7.21 -23.32 18.99
CA TRP A 520 -7.05 -21.92 18.60
C TRP A 520 -6.26 -21.74 17.30
N TRP A 521 -5.39 -22.70 16.91
CA TRP A 521 -4.48 -22.57 15.76
C TRP A 521 -4.59 -23.64 14.65
N GLN A 522 -5.59 -24.53 14.66
CA GLN A 522 -5.89 -25.50 13.58
C GLN A 522 -4.71 -26.33 13.03
N LEU A 523 -3.65 -26.58 13.81
CA LEU A 523 -2.43 -27.28 13.36
C LEU A 523 -2.68 -28.70 12.81
N GLU A 524 -3.75 -29.37 13.23
CA GLU A 524 -4.10 -30.73 12.81
C GLU A 524 -4.83 -30.79 11.44
N ALA A 525 -5.47 -29.69 11.01
CA ALA A 525 -6.28 -29.67 9.80
C ALA A 525 -5.44 -29.83 8.53
N LEU A 526 -4.24 -29.22 8.49
CA LEU A 526 -3.36 -29.26 7.32
C LEU A 526 -2.75 -30.66 7.12
N TYR A 527 -2.30 -31.30 8.20
CA TYR A 527 -1.83 -32.69 8.15
C TYR A 527 -2.91 -33.65 7.64
N ARG A 528 -4.12 -33.58 8.22
CA ARG A 528 -5.25 -34.42 7.78
C ARG A 528 -5.68 -34.13 6.35
N SER A 529 -5.54 -32.88 5.89
CA SER A 529 -5.80 -32.52 4.50
C SER A 529 -4.77 -33.13 3.55
N ASN A 530 -3.49 -33.20 3.91
CA ASN A 530 -2.46 -33.67 2.97
C ASN A 530 -2.26 -35.19 2.98
N VAL A 531 -2.42 -35.85 4.13
CA VAL A 531 -2.16 -37.31 4.28
C VAL A 531 -3.03 -38.18 3.35
N LYS A 532 -4.23 -37.70 3.00
CA LYS A 532 -5.19 -38.40 2.13
C LYS A 532 -4.72 -38.55 0.68
N TYR A 533 -3.68 -37.82 0.27
CA TYR A 533 -3.07 -37.90 -1.07
C TYR A 533 -1.84 -38.81 -1.12
N GLN A 534 -1.47 -39.44 0.01
CA GLN A 534 -0.27 -40.28 0.15
C GLN A 534 1.04 -39.58 -0.28
N PRO A 535 1.33 -38.38 0.24
CA PRO A 535 2.58 -37.69 -0.11
C PRO A 535 3.79 -38.41 0.48
N GLN A 536 4.94 -38.22 -0.17
CA GLN A 536 6.22 -38.42 0.47
C GLN A 536 6.51 -37.22 1.36
N TRP A 537 6.91 -37.49 2.60
CA TRP A 537 7.13 -36.45 3.59
C TRP A 537 8.60 -36.15 3.76
N PHE A 538 8.96 -34.86 3.71
CA PHE A 538 10.33 -34.38 3.86
C PHE A 538 10.44 -33.49 5.10
N PRO A 539 11.40 -33.74 6.01
CA PRO A 539 11.51 -32.97 7.24
C PRO A 539 11.96 -31.53 6.95
N ARG A 540 11.34 -30.57 7.64
CA ARG A 540 11.78 -29.17 7.64
C ARG A 540 12.17 -28.76 9.06
N PHE A 541 13.20 -27.93 9.15
CA PHE A 541 13.86 -27.58 10.40
C PHE A 541 13.68 -26.11 10.74
N LEU A 542 13.60 -25.84 12.05
CA LEU A 542 13.80 -24.54 12.66
C LEU A 542 15.27 -24.44 13.07
N CYS A 543 15.99 -23.50 12.48
CA CYS A 543 17.34 -23.16 12.93
C CYS A 543 17.29 -21.94 13.86
N TYR A 544 18.04 -21.96 14.95
CA TYR A 544 18.01 -20.90 15.97
C TYR A 544 19.40 -20.63 16.54
N GLY A 545 19.71 -19.38 16.89
CA GLY A 545 21.02 -19.02 17.43
C GLY A 545 21.31 -19.61 18.83
N ASP A 546 20.41 -19.35 19.79
CA ASP A 546 20.58 -19.79 21.18
C ASP A 546 19.25 -20.33 21.74
N ALA A 547 19.30 -21.35 22.61
CA ALA A 547 18.11 -21.98 23.18
C ALA A 547 17.25 -20.99 24.00
N GLY A 548 17.85 -19.99 24.66
CA GLY A 548 17.16 -18.93 25.37
C GLY A 548 16.39 -17.96 24.46
N SER A 549 16.65 -17.98 23.15
CA SER A 549 15.93 -17.18 22.17
C SER A 549 14.67 -17.85 21.61
N LEU A 550 14.47 -19.16 21.84
CA LEU A 550 13.37 -19.95 21.25
C LEU A 550 11.98 -19.38 21.53
N ALA A 551 11.74 -18.87 22.75
CA ALA A 551 10.46 -18.24 23.08
C ALA A 551 10.20 -16.96 22.26
N ARG A 552 11.25 -16.16 22.03
CA ARG A 552 11.18 -14.95 21.22
C ARG A 552 11.04 -15.28 19.73
N VAL A 553 11.75 -16.31 19.26
CA VAL A 553 11.62 -16.85 17.90
C VAL A 553 10.18 -17.32 17.67
N GLY A 554 9.59 -18.08 18.61
CA GLY A 554 8.19 -18.51 18.51
C GLY A 554 7.20 -17.35 18.42
N LEU A 555 7.39 -16.29 19.22
CA LEU A 555 6.57 -15.07 19.13
C LEU A 555 6.76 -14.35 17.79
N ALA A 556 8.01 -14.19 17.33
CA ALA A 556 8.32 -13.54 16.07
C ALA A 556 7.73 -14.31 14.88
N SER A 557 7.85 -15.63 14.85
CA SER A 557 7.21 -16.49 13.86
C SER A 557 5.69 -16.39 13.92
N GLY A 558 5.07 -16.35 15.12
CA GLY A 558 3.63 -16.17 15.26
C GLY A 558 3.12 -14.82 14.72
N ILE A 559 3.90 -13.75 14.90
CA ILE A 559 3.60 -12.43 14.32
C ILE A 559 3.75 -12.47 12.79
N ALA A 560 4.84 -13.07 12.29
CA ALA A 560 5.15 -13.13 10.88
C ALA A 560 4.13 -13.99 10.09
N GLU A 561 3.66 -15.09 10.68
CA GLU A 561 2.60 -15.95 10.11
C GLU A 561 1.17 -15.37 10.24
N GLY A 562 0.99 -14.26 10.95
CA GLY A 562 -0.33 -13.68 11.22
C GLY A 562 -1.15 -14.40 12.30
N PHE A 563 -0.55 -15.31 13.07
CA PHE A 563 -1.19 -16.02 14.18
C PHE A 563 -1.34 -15.19 15.46
N VAL A 564 -0.57 -14.11 15.58
CA VAL A 564 -0.58 -13.20 16.73
C VAL A 564 -0.70 -11.76 16.24
N SER A 565 -1.86 -11.15 16.45
CA SER A 565 -2.03 -9.72 16.31
C SER A 565 -1.48 -9.04 17.56
N VAL A 566 -0.42 -8.22 17.41
CA VAL A 566 0.09 -7.44 18.53
C VAL A 566 -0.76 -6.18 18.66
N PRO A 567 -1.50 -5.97 19.76
CA PRO A 567 -2.21 -4.72 19.99
C PRO A 567 -1.18 -3.60 20.10
N SER A 568 -1.14 -2.75 19.09
CA SER A 568 -0.24 -1.62 19.05
C SER A 568 -0.91 -0.45 19.78
N LEU A 569 -0.37 -0.06 20.93
CA LEU A 569 -0.73 1.20 21.63
C LEU A 569 -0.56 2.45 20.73
N ARG A 570 0.14 2.33 19.59
CA ARG A 570 0.24 3.35 18.53
C ARG A 570 -1.02 3.49 17.67
N LYS A 571 -1.88 2.46 17.58
CA LYS A 571 -3.18 2.56 16.89
C LYS A 571 -4.18 3.39 17.71
N LEU A 572 -3.98 3.49 19.03
CA LEU A 572 -4.80 4.32 19.91
C LEU A 572 -4.36 5.79 19.93
N TRP A 573 -3.06 6.07 19.81
CA TRP A 573 -2.51 7.43 19.86
C TRP A 573 -1.71 7.74 18.59
N GLY A 574 -2.42 8.11 17.51
CA GLY A 574 -1.92 8.38 16.14
C GLY A 574 -0.70 9.30 16.05
N LYS A 575 0.48 8.81 16.43
CA LYS A 575 1.76 9.53 16.29
C LYS A 575 2.89 8.59 15.88
N GLY A 576 3.35 8.83 14.65
CA GLY A 576 4.72 8.62 14.21
C GLY A 576 4.98 7.32 13.46
N HIS A 577 4.96 7.42 12.12
CA HIS A 577 5.79 6.57 11.28
C HIS A 577 7.25 6.66 11.76
N PRO A 578 7.97 5.53 11.83
CA PRO A 578 9.35 5.53 12.26
C PRO A 578 10.21 6.26 11.20
N ARG A 579 10.65 7.49 11.53
CA ARG A 579 11.73 8.18 10.79
C ARG A 579 12.90 7.23 10.51
N GLY A 580 13.41 7.26 9.28
CA GLY A 580 14.72 6.74 8.86
C GLY A 580 15.03 5.30 9.27
N VAL A 581 14.80 4.36 8.35
CA VAL A 581 15.37 3.02 8.38
C VAL A 581 16.57 2.98 7.44
N THR A 582 17.70 2.53 7.95
CA THR A 582 18.92 2.29 7.17
C THR A 582 18.71 1.14 6.18
N SER A 583 18.80 1.44 4.88
CA SER A 583 18.88 0.46 3.79
C SER A 583 20.10 -0.45 3.98
N PRO A 584 19.95 -1.76 4.09
CA PRO A 584 21.06 -2.69 4.18
C PRO A 584 21.19 -3.44 2.86
N GLY A 585 22.07 -2.96 2.00
CA GLY A 585 22.40 -3.64 0.74
C GLY A 585 22.22 -2.72 -0.45
N THR A 586 23.30 -2.05 -0.84
CA THR A 586 23.42 -1.67 -2.25
C THR A 586 23.99 -2.90 -2.96
N THR A 587 23.47 -3.21 -4.14
CA THR A 587 24.11 -4.19 -5.05
C THR A 587 25.45 -3.66 -5.62
N GLU A 588 25.86 -2.46 -5.20
CA GLU A 588 27.16 -1.86 -5.48
C GLU A 588 28.30 -2.77 -5.01
N GLY A 589 29.16 -3.15 -5.95
CA GLY A 589 30.29 -4.05 -5.71
C GLY A 589 30.01 -5.53 -5.96
N LEU A 590 28.77 -5.94 -6.21
CA LEU A 590 28.46 -7.30 -6.68
C LEU A 590 28.65 -7.40 -8.21
N PRO A 591 29.16 -8.53 -8.74
CA PRO A 591 29.21 -8.76 -10.19
C PRO A 591 27.83 -8.64 -10.84
N SER A 592 27.75 -8.18 -12.09
CA SER A 592 26.49 -8.15 -12.84
C SER A 592 25.91 -9.56 -13.04
N ILE A 593 24.60 -9.68 -13.32
CA ILE A 593 23.95 -10.97 -13.59
C ILE A 593 24.65 -11.70 -14.76
N GLU A 594 25.09 -10.94 -15.76
CA GLU A 594 25.87 -11.42 -16.90
C GLU A 594 27.24 -11.95 -16.49
N ALA A 595 27.96 -11.22 -15.62
CA ALA A 595 29.27 -11.64 -15.12
C ALA A 595 29.21 -12.91 -14.25
N LEU A 596 28.04 -13.22 -13.66
CA LEU A 596 27.82 -14.46 -12.91
C LEU A 596 27.54 -15.68 -13.81
N GLY A 597 27.40 -15.48 -15.13
CA GLY A 597 26.99 -16.55 -16.06
C GLY A 597 25.56 -17.04 -15.82
N LEU A 598 24.74 -16.23 -15.11
CA LEU A 598 23.34 -16.52 -14.79
C LEU A 598 22.38 -15.87 -15.80
N SER A 599 22.93 -15.23 -16.83
CA SER A 599 22.24 -14.85 -18.06
C SER A 599 21.92 -16.12 -18.87
N GLY A 600 20.87 -16.84 -18.45
CA GLY A 600 20.15 -17.72 -19.37
C GLY A 600 19.47 -16.91 -20.48
N PRO A 601 18.90 -17.56 -21.52
CA PRO A 601 18.19 -16.91 -22.64
C PRO A 601 16.85 -16.28 -22.20
N GLY A 602 16.92 -15.38 -21.22
CA GLY A 602 15.82 -14.66 -20.59
C GLY A 602 16.06 -13.16 -20.50
N ALA A 603 17.20 -12.67 -21.00
CA ALA A 603 17.39 -11.24 -21.35
C ALA A 603 17.01 -10.94 -22.81
N GLU A 604 16.97 -11.97 -23.68
CA GLU A 604 16.34 -11.93 -25.01
C GLU A 604 14.85 -12.36 -24.97
N GLY A 605 14.32 -12.58 -23.77
CA GLY A 605 12.96 -13.05 -23.50
C GLY A 605 11.95 -11.95 -23.18
N ALA A 606 12.29 -10.66 -23.31
CA ALA A 606 11.28 -9.70 -23.74
C ALA A 606 11.02 -10.06 -25.19
N GLY A 607 10.17 -11.08 -25.40
CA GLY A 607 10.15 -11.85 -26.63
C GLY A 607 10.26 -10.94 -27.84
N GLU A 608 11.02 -11.36 -28.84
CA GLU A 608 10.58 -11.09 -30.20
C GLU A 608 9.17 -11.66 -30.29
N ARG A 609 8.18 -10.88 -29.85
CA ARG A 609 6.80 -10.98 -30.25
C ARG A 609 6.94 -11.10 -31.74
N GLN A 610 6.66 -12.28 -32.27
CA GLN A 610 6.65 -12.52 -33.70
C GLN A 610 5.81 -11.38 -34.26
N LEU A 611 6.49 -10.38 -34.84
CA LEU A 611 5.84 -9.12 -35.14
C LEU A 611 4.75 -9.49 -36.14
N PRO A 612 3.49 -9.06 -35.93
CA PRO A 612 2.43 -9.36 -36.88
C PRO A 612 2.92 -9.05 -38.30
N ASP A 613 2.57 -9.88 -39.28
CA ASP A 613 3.21 -9.83 -40.61
C ASP A 613 3.24 -8.42 -41.22
N GLN A 614 2.18 -7.63 -41.04
CA GLN A 614 2.13 -6.24 -41.48
C GLN A 614 3.14 -5.32 -40.78
N VAL A 615 3.36 -5.52 -39.48
CA VAL A 615 4.37 -4.78 -38.72
C VAL A 615 5.76 -5.14 -39.25
N ARG A 616 6.04 -6.44 -39.46
CA ARG A 616 7.31 -6.90 -40.04
C ARG A 616 7.57 -6.28 -41.42
N VAL A 617 6.59 -6.31 -42.32
CA VAL A 617 6.70 -5.70 -43.66
C VAL A 617 6.96 -4.19 -43.58
N ARG A 618 6.30 -3.47 -42.68
CA ARG A 618 6.52 -2.03 -42.48
C ARG A 618 7.91 -1.72 -41.94
N HIS A 619 8.45 -2.57 -41.06
CA HIS A 619 9.84 -2.48 -40.61
C HIS A 619 10.82 -2.73 -41.78
N THR A 620 10.59 -3.71 -42.64
CA THR A 620 11.42 -3.94 -43.83
C THR A 620 11.40 -2.73 -44.77
N LYS A 621 10.23 -2.11 -44.99
CA LYS A 621 10.13 -0.86 -45.76
C LYS A 621 10.89 0.30 -45.11
N LEU A 622 10.81 0.42 -43.78
CA LEU A 622 11.54 1.45 -43.04
C LEU A 622 13.05 1.33 -43.26
N GLU A 623 13.60 0.12 -43.13
CA GLU A 623 15.03 -0.13 -43.35
C GLU A 623 15.44 0.14 -44.80
N ARG A 624 14.61 -0.23 -45.77
CA ARG A 624 14.85 0.11 -47.19
C ARG A 624 14.90 1.62 -47.42
N LEU A 625 13.93 2.38 -46.88
CA LEU A 625 13.89 3.84 -47.03
C LEU A 625 15.19 4.48 -46.53
N ARG A 626 15.68 4.03 -45.36
CA ARG A 626 16.95 4.48 -44.80
C ARG A 626 18.14 4.13 -45.69
N ALA A 627 18.18 2.90 -46.21
CA ALA A 627 19.26 2.45 -47.11
C ALA A 627 19.29 3.22 -48.43
N GLU A 628 18.13 3.65 -48.93
CA GLU A 628 17.99 4.49 -50.14
C GLU A 628 18.25 5.99 -49.86
N GLY A 629 18.62 6.37 -48.63
CA GLY A 629 18.87 7.76 -48.23
C GLY A 629 17.60 8.62 -48.10
N THR A 630 16.41 8.01 -48.10
CA THR A 630 15.16 8.70 -47.82
C THR A 630 14.94 8.73 -46.32
N GLU A 631 14.93 9.93 -45.72
CA GLU A 631 14.65 10.10 -44.29
C GLU A 631 13.16 9.85 -43.98
N PRO A 632 12.78 8.75 -43.28
CA PRO A 632 11.39 8.42 -42.98
C PRO A 632 10.77 9.27 -41.84
N TYR A 633 11.58 9.98 -41.06
CA TYR A 633 11.17 10.84 -39.95
C TYR A 633 11.91 12.20 -40.00
N PRO A 634 11.72 13.01 -41.05
CA PRO A 634 12.50 14.22 -41.26
C PRO A 634 12.13 15.32 -40.26
N VAL A 635 13.16 16.07 -39.84
CA VAL A 635 12.98 17.28 -39.01
C VAL A 635 12.54 18.46 -39.86
N VAL A 636 13.08 18.59 -41.09
CA VAL A 636 12.75 19.66 -42.03
C VAL A 636 11.76 19.12 -43.06
N ILE A 637 10.58 19.70 -43.07
CA ILE A 637 9.51 19.39 -44.02
C ILE A 637 9.08 20.67 -44.75
N PRO A 638 8.52 20.56 -45.97
CA PRO A 638 7.90 21.68 -46.64
C PRO A 638 6.87 22.36 -45.72
N PRO A 639 6.90 23.69 -45.59
CA PRO A 639 6.00 24.40 -44.69
C PRO A 639 4.56 24.17 -45.14
N ARG A 640 3.72 23.75 -44.19
CA ARG A 640 2.28 23.62 -44.44
C ARG A 640 1.69 25.01 -44.69
N THR A 641 1.08 25.19 -45.86
CA THR A 641 0.45 26.47 -46.26
C THR A 641 -1.01 26.59 -45.79
N HIS A 642 -1.74 25.48 -45.76
CA HIS A 642 -3.15 25.42 -45.41
C HIS A 642 -3.43 24.14 -44.60
N THR A 643 -4.39 24.20 -43.68
CA THR A 643 -5.10 23.01 -43.20
C THR A 643 -6.04 22.47 -44.28
N LEU A 644 -6.51 21.23 -44.11
CA LEU A 644 -7.40 20.62 -45.10
C LEU A 644 -8.77 21.30 -45.17
N ALA A 645 -9.30 21.83 -44.06
CA ALA A 645 -10.54 22.59 -44.04
C ALA A 645 -10.40 23.95 -44.71
N GLU A 646 -9.36 24.73 -44.37
CA GLU A 646 -9.08 26.04 -45.01
C GLU A 646 -8.92 25.88 -46.52
N LEU A 647 -8.27 24.80 -46.98
CA LEU A 647 -8.08 24.55 -48.40
C LEU A 647 -9.39 24.19 -49.12
N ARG A 648 -10.37 23.59 -48.44
CA ARG A 648 -11.71 23.37 -49.01
C ARG A 648 -12.45 24.69 -49.20
N GLU A 649 -12.28 25.64 -48.28
CA GLU A 649 -12.90 26.97 -48.35
C GLU A 649 -12.25 27.86 -49.42
N ALA A 650 -10.94 27.74 -49.64
CA ALA A 650 -10.20 28.51 -50.64
C ALA A 650 -10.65 28.26 -52.10
N GLY A 651 -11.28 27.13 -52.39
CA GLY A 651 -11.80 26.80 -53.72
C GLY A 651 -10.77 26.27 -54.72
N ALA A 652 -11.25 25.92 -55.93
CA ALA A 652 -10.46 25.30 -56.99
C ALA A 652 -9.41 26.25 -57.60
N GLY A 653 -8.28 25.70 -58.07
CA GLY A 653 -7.17 26.46 -58.65
C GLY A 653 -6.15 26.98 -57.63
N THR A 654 -6.32 26.64 -56.35
CA THR A 654 -5.45 27.08 -55.26
C THR A 654 -4.21 26.20 -55.17
N ALA A 655 -3.02 26.80 -55.27
CA ALA A 655 -1.76 26.10 -55.04
C ALA A 655 -1.51 25.97 -53.52
N ALA A 656 -1.28 24.75 -53.04
CA ALA A 656 -1.11 24.50 -51.61
C ALA A 656 -0.17 23.32 -51.33
N THR A 657 0.56 23.46 -50.22
CA THR A 657 1.22 22.36 -49.50
C THR A 657 0.41 22.02 -48.26
N VAL A 658 -0.06 20.79 -48.17
CA VAL A 658 -0.82 20.23 -47.04
C VAL A 658 -0.05 19.10 -46.38
N ALA A 659 -0.39 18.78 -45.14
CA ALA A 659 0.24 17.68 -44.39
C ALA A 659 -0.80 16.92 -43.57
N GLY A 660 -0.66 15.60 -43.48
CA GLY A 660 -1.60 14.77 -42.71
C GLY A 660 -1.31 13.28 -42.80
N ARG A 661 -2.24 12.48 -42.26
CA ARG A 661 -2.20 11.02 -42.23
C ARG A 661 -2.90 10.43 -43.45
N VAL A 662 -2.28 9.47 -44.11
CA VAL A 662 -2.88 8.71 -45.22
C VAL A 662 -3.90 7.72 -44.65
N MET A 663 -5.18 7.99 -44.88
CA MET A 663 -6.28 7.17 -44.39
C MET A 663 -6.72 6.13 -45.41
N ALA A 664 -6.66 6.44 -46.71
CA ALA A 664 -7.07 5.54 -47.79
C ALA A 664 -6.12 5.67 -48.98
N VAL A 665 -5.95 4.59 -49.74
CA VAL A 665 -5.27 4.60 -51.04
C VAL A 665 -6.08 3.71 -52.00
N ARG A 666 -6.30 4.17 -53.23
CA ARG A 666 -6.95 3.46 -54.33
C ARG A 666 -6.10 3.65 -55.58
N ASP A 667 -5.58 2.55 -56.12
CA ASP A 667 -4.69 2.55 -57.27
C ASP A 667 -5.42 2.01 -58.52
N PHE A 668 -5.36 2.77 -59.61
CA PHE A 668 -5.92 2.42 -60.93
C PHE A 668 -4.82 2.36 -62.01
N GLY A 669 -3.56 2.14 -61.63
CA GLY A 669 -2.39 1.93 -62.49
C GLY A 669 -1.79 3.22 -63.08
N GLY A 670 -2.62 4.13 -63.60
CA GLY A 670 -2.20 5.44 -64.12
C GLY A 670 -2.62 6.63 -63.26
N VAL A 671 -3.52 6.39 -62.30
CA VAL A 671 -4.05 7.39 -61.36
C VAL A 671 -4.21 6.74 -59.99
N VAL A 672 -3.67 7.39 -58.96
CA VAL A 672 -3.80 6.96 -57.56
C VAL A 672 -4.55 8.03 -56.79
N PHE A 673 -5.60 7.62 -56.07
CA PHE A 673 -6.33 8.48 -55.16
C PHE A 673 -6.01 8.11 -53.72
N ALA A 674 -5.58 9.08 -52.93
CA ALA A 674 -5.41 8.91 -51.49
C ALA A 674 -6.36 9.82 -50.71
N VAL A 675 -6.73 9.44 -49.49
CA VAL A 675 -7.42 10.35 -48.56
C VAL A 675 -6.44 10.75 -47.49
N LEU A 676 -6.15 12.05 -47.41
CA LEU A 676 -5.32 12.64 -46.38
C LEU A 676 -6.22 13.21 -45.28
N ARG A 677 -5.83 12.99 -44.02
CA ARG A 677 -6.54 13.48 -42.84
C ARG A 677 -5.61 14.29 -41.94
N ASP A 678 -6.00 15.51 -41.61
CA ASP A 678 -5.37 16.31 -40.57
C ASP A 678 -6.33 16.50 -39.38
N TRP A 679 -6.07 17.46 -38.50
CA TRP A 679 -6.98 17.78 -37.38
C TRP A 679 -8.29 18.43 -37.83
N SER A 680 -8.24 19.18 -38.93
CA SER A 680 -9.36 19.98 -39.45
C SER A 680 -10.34 19.15 -40.27
N GLY A 681 -9.88 18.10 -40.96
CA GLY A 681 -10.76 17.22 -41.73
C GLY A 681 -10.04 16.30 -42.70
N ASP A 682 -10.75 15.93 -43.78
CA ASP A 682 -10.30 15.01 -44.83
C ASP A 682 -10.26 15.70 -46.20
N LEU A 683 -9.25 15.37 -47.00
CA LEU A 683 -9.11 15.81 -48.38
C LEU A 683 -8.64 14.67 -49.28
N GLN A 684 -9.21 14.58 -50.48
CA GLN A 684 -8.72 13.65 -51.49
C GLN A 684 -7.45 14.22 -52.16
N LEU A 685 -6.43 13.39 -52.25
CA LEU A 685 -5.24 13.62 -53.08
C LEU A 685 -5.40 12.83 -54.37
N ALA A 686 -5.11 13.46 -55.50
CA ALA A 686 -5.09 12.84 -56.81
C ALA A 686 -3.66 12.89 -57.37
N PHE A 687 -3.07 11.72 -57.55
CA PHE A 687 -1.79 11.54 -58.22
C PHE A 687 -2.05 11.00 -59.62
N THR A 688 -1.73 11.77 -60.65
CA THR A 688 -1.87 11.36 -62.07
C THR A 688 -0.51 11.18 -62.70
N ARG A 689 -0.37 10.23 -63.63
CA ARG A 689 0.89 10.03 -64.36
C ARG A 689 1.38 11.30 -65.07
N ASP A 690 0.46 12.02 -65.72
CA ASP A 690 0.79 13.22 -66.50
C ASP A 690 1.10 14.44 -65.61
N GLY A 691 0.46 14.56 -64.44
CA GLY A 691 0.65 15.70 -63.54
C GLY A 691 1.76 15.51 -62.49
N THR A 692 1.86 14.31 -61.92
CA THR A 692 2.81 13.98 -60.84
C THR A 692 4.17 13.52 -61.40
N GLY A 693 4.18 12.90 -62.57
CA GLY A 693 5.32 12.16 -63.11
C GLY A 693 5.38 10.71 -62.62
N VAL A 694 5.88 9.83 -63.49
CA VAL A 694 5.94 8.36 -63.24
C VAL A 694 6.76 8.05 -61.99
N ASP A 695 7.95 8.61 -61.85
CA ASP A 695 8.86 8.30 -60.73
C ASP A 695 8.27 8.71 -59.36
N VAL A 696 7.56 9.83 -59.29
CA VAL A 696 6.95 10.32 -58.04
C VAL A 696 5.75 9.46 -57.64
N LEU A 697 4.96 9.04 -58.63
CA LEU A 697 3.81 8.14 -58.46
C LEU A 697 4.26 6.75 -58.00
N ASP A 698 5.29 6.18 -58.63
CA ASP A 698 5.81 4.85 -58.30
C ASP A 698 6.46 4.82 -56.92
N ARG A 699 7.15 5.89 -56.51
CA ARG A 699 7.62 6.03 -55.12
C ARG A 699 6.47 6.04 -54.13
N PHE A 700 5.39 6.76 -54.45
CA PHE A 700 4.21 6.82 -53.57
C PHE A 700 3.61 5.43 -53.36
N THR A 701 3.31 4.69 -54.43
CA THR A 701 2.67 3.37 -54.36
C THR A 701 3.55 2.32 -53.68
N ARG A 702 4.87 2.41 -53.86
CA ARG A 702 5.84 1.48 -53.28
C ARG A 702 6.09 1.72 -51.79
N ASP A 703 6.16 2.99 -51.37
CA ASP A 703 6.73 3.36 -50.07
C ASP A 703 5.67 3.78 -49.04
N VAL A 704 4.49 4.25 -49.45
CA VAL A 704 3.43 4.71 -48.56
C VAL A 704 2.48 3.56 -48.17
N ASP A 705 2.17 3.47 -46.88
CA ASP A 705 1.17 2.58 -46.31
C ASP A 705 0.07 3.38 -45.58
N LEU A 706 -1.07 2.74 -45.33
CA LEU A 706 -2.13 3.34 -44.51
C LEU A 706 -1.60 3.68 -43.11
N GLY A 707 -1.90 4.90 -42.66
CA GLY A 707 -1.44 5.44 -41.39
C GLY A 707 -0.15 6.25 -41.48
N ASP A 708 0.58 6.23 -42.59
CA ASP A 708 1.76 7.08 -42.77
C ASP A 708 1.40 8.56 -42.76
N HIS A 709 2.32 9.41 -42.33
CA HIS A 709 2.22 10.86 -42.41
C HIS A 709 3.03 11.38 -43.60
N ILE A 710 2.43 12.27 -44.37
CA ILE A 710 3.06 12.88 -45.56
C ILE A 710 2.75 14.37 -45.64
N THR A 711 3.61 15.11 -46.34
CA THR A 711 3.25 16.38 -46.97
C THR A 711 2.96 16.15 -48.46
N ALA A 712 2.00 16.87 -49.01
CA ALA A 712 1.67 16.87 -50.43
C ALA A 712 1.54 18.31 -50.94
N THR A 713 2.19 18.61 -52.07
CA THR A 713 2.14 19.92 -52.75
C THR A 713 1.46 19.75 -54.10
N GLY A 714 0.58 20.68 -54.45
CA GLY A 714 -0.17 20.61 -55.69
C GLY A 714 -1.16 21.76 -55.87
N THR A 715 -2.12 21.56 -56.76
CA THR A 715 -3.18 22.55 -57.06
C THR A 715 -4.55 21.92 -56.88
N THR A 716 -5.48 22.63 -56.25
CA THR A 716 -6.84 22.13 -56.03
C THR A 716 -7.66 22.11 -57.32
N GLY A 717 -8.57 21.16 -57.43
CA GLY A 717 -9.52 21.08 -58.54
C GLY A 717 -10.58 20.01 -58.29
N THR A 718 -11.38 19.74 -59.32
CA THR A 718 -12.49 18.79 -59.23
C THR A 718 -12.24 17.62 -60.17
N THR A 719 -12.39 16.40 -59.66
CA THR A 719 -12.31 15.20 -60.50
C THR A 719 -13.53 15.09 -61.44
N VAL A 720 -13.46 14.21 -62.44
CA VAL A 720 -14.58 13.94 -63.36
C VAL A 720 -15.87 13.54 -62.62
N LYS A 721 -15.75 12.94 -61.43
CA LYS A 721 -16.90 12.53 -60.59
C LYS A 721 -17.40 13.64 -59.64
N GLY A 722 -16.87 14.85 -59.74
CA GLY A 722 -17.27 15.97 -58.88
C GLY A 722 -16.54 16.03 -57.52
N GLU A 723 -15.62 15.13 -57.22
CA GLU A 723 -14.90 15.12 -55.93
C GLU A 723 -13.80 16.20 -55.91
N TYR A 724 -13.83 17.09 -54.91
CA TYR A 724 -12.81 18.10 -54.68
C TYR A 724 -11.49 17.47 -54.22
N SER A 725 -10.39 17.76 -54.91
CA SER A 725 -9.10 17.09 -54.72
C SER A 725 -7.91 18.04 -54.87
N LEU A 726 -6.81 17.71 -54.20
CA LEU A 726 -5.50 18.28 -54.49
C LEU A 726 -4.81 17.42 -55.57
N PHE A 727 -4.56 17.98 -56.74
CA PHE A 727 -3.76 17.33 -57.79
C PHE A 727 -2.28 17.50 -57.45
N VAL A 728 -1.66 16.41 -57.00
CA VAL A 728 -0.34 16.42 -56.37
C VAL A 728 0.75 16.48 -57.43
N THR A 729 1.69 17.41 -57.27
CA THR A 729 2.91 17.52 -58.08
C THR A 729 4.14 17.00 -57.34
N GLY A 730 4.11 16.97 -56.00
CA GLY A 730 5.18 16.41 -55.18
C GLY A 730 4.71 16.03 -53.78
N TRP A 731 5.36 15.05 -53.17
CA TRP A 731 5.08 14.62 -51.81
C TRP A 731 6.36 14.24 -51.07
N GLN A 732 6.30 14.22 -49.74
CA GLN A 732 7.39 13.79 -48.88
C GLN A 732 6.84 13.04 -47.67
N MET A 733 7.50 11.94 -47.29
CA MET A 733 7.21 11.22 -46.05
C MET A 733 7.60 12.09 -44.85
N THR A 734 6.71 12.23 -43.87
CA THR A 734 6.98 12.96 -42.62
C THR A 734 6.93 12.06 -41.39
N GLY A 735 6.35 10.87 -41.50
CA GLY A 735 6.43 9.86 -40.45
C GLY A 735 5.91 8.50 -40.89
N LYS A 736 6.80 7.50 -40.91
CA LYS A 736 6.43 6.12 -41.21
C LYS A 736 5.64 5.47 -40.06
N CYS A 737 4.49 4.91 -40.36
CA CYS A 737 3.63 4.21 -39.41
C CYS A 737 3.95 2.71 -39.42
N LEU A 738 4.44 2.19 -38.30
CA LEU A 738 4.90 0.79 -38.19
C LEU A 738 3.80 -0.20 -37.79
N ARG A 739 2.66 0.30 -37.34
CA ARG A 739 1.51 -0.52 -36.94
C ARG A 739 0.31 -0.20 -37.83
N PRO A 740 -0.45 -1.21 -38.27
CA PRO A 740 -1.64 -0.92 -39.04
C PRO A 740 -2.69 -0.18 -38.20
N LEU A 741 -3.43 0.72 -38.85
CA LEU A 741 -4.62 1.29 -38.27
C LEU A 741 -5.72 0.22 -38.14
N PRO A 742 -6.65 0.34 -37.18
CA PRO A 742 -7.83 -0.52 -37.09
C PRO A 742 -8.61 -0.55 -38.42
N ASP A 743 -9.28 -1.67 -38.70
CA ASP A 743 -10.10 -1.82 -39.90
C ASP A 743 -11.17 -0.70 -39.95
N LYS A 744 -11.33 -0.07 -41.12
CA LYS A 744 -12.31 1.00 -41.34
C LYS A 744 -13.76 0.57 -41.20
N ARG A 745 -14.08 -0.70 -41.46
CA ARG A 745 -15.45 -1.24 -41.43
C ARG A 745 -15.89 -1.65 -40.03
N LEU A 746 -14.98 -2.25 -39.26
CA LEU A 746 -15.24 -2.69 -37.89
C LEU A 746 -14.93 -1.59 -36.86
N GLY A 747 -14.00 -0.68 -37.18
CA GLY A 747 -13.53 0.36 -36.26
C GLY A 747 -12.90 -0.20 -34.98
N LEU A 748 -12.59 0.68 -34.04
CA LEU A 748 -12.47 0.28 -32.63
C LEU A 748 -13.91 0.17 -32.10
N ALA A 749 -14.58 -0.96 -32.32
CA ALA A 749 -15.95 -1.15 -31.83
C ALA A 749 -16.00 -1.19 -30.30
N ASP A 750 -15.01 -1.85 -29.69
CA ASP A 750 -14.90 -2.03 -28.25
C ASP A 750 -14.67 -0.69 -27.49
N PRO A 751 -15.59 -0.29 -26.60
CA PRO A 751 -15.44 0.90 -25.75
C PRO A 751 -14.17 0.89 -24.90
N GLU A 752 -13.73 -0.26 -24.38
CA GLU A 752 -12.55 -0.35 -23.52
C GLU A 752 -11.26 -0.12 -24.35
N ALA A 753 -11.17 -0.70 -25.55
CA ALA A 753 -10.08 -0.43 -26.47
C ALA A 753 -10.00 1.05 -26.90
N ARG A 754 -11.13 1.76 -27.04
CA ARG A 754 -11.14 3.21 -27.35
C ARG A 754 -10.51 4.03 -26.23
N VAL A 755 -10.92 3.72 -25.00
CA VAL A 755 -10.43 4.37 -23.77
C VAL A 755 -8.92 4.12 -23.61
N ARG A 756 -8.46 2.87 -23.78
CA ARG A 756 -7.03 2.49 -23.67
C ARG A 756 -6.16 3.04 -24.79
N ARG A 757 -6.68 3.05 -26.02
CA ARG A 757 -5.95 3.48 -27.21
C ARG A 757 -6.55 4.75 -27.79
N ARG A 758 -6.75 5.77 -26.95
CA ARG A 758 -7.37 7.02 -27.38
C ARG A 758 -6.70 7.64 -28.61
N TYR A 759 -5.38 7.53 -28.72
CA TYR A 759 -4.65 8.02 -29.88
C TYR A 759 -5.08 7.36 -31.21
N LEU A 760 -5.51 6.09 -31.20
CA LEU A 760 -6.09 5.43 -32.38
C LEU A 760 -7.56 5.84 -32.58
N ASP A 761 -8.31 6.00 -31.49
CA ASP A 761 -9.69 6.47 -31.52
C ASP A 761 -9.81 7.84 -32.20
N LEU A 762 -8.95 8.80 -31.80
CA LEU A 762 -8.84 10.12 -32.40
C LEU A 762 -8.40 10.09 -33.87
N VAL A 763 -7.67 9.06 -34.31
CA VAL A 763 -7.30 8.91 -35.73
C VAL A 763 -8.49 8.40 -36.54
N ALA A 764 -9.21 7.42 -36.00
CA ALA A 764 -10.29 6.72 -36.71
C ALA A 764 -11.60 7.52 -36.77
N ARG A 765 -12.04 8.10 -35.65
CA ARG A 765 -13.35 8.73 -35.48
C ARG A 765 -13.27 10.26 -35.38
N PRO A 766 -13.86 11.02 -36.32
CA PRO A 766 -14.00 12.47 -36.20
C PRO A 766 -14.73 12.89 -34.93
N GLU A 767 -15.77 12.15 -34.53
CA GLU A 767 -16.62 12.46 -33.37
C GLU A 767 -15.81 12.50 -32.07
N ALA A 768 -14.78 11.66 -31.94
CA ALA A 768 -13.90 11.67 -30.78
C ALA A 768 -13.09 12.98 -30.66
N ARG A 769 -12.78 13.64 -31.79
CA ARG A 769 -12.08 14.93 -31.83
C ARG A 769 -13.03 16.06 -31.46
N ASP A 770 -14.27 15.98 -31.91
CA ASP A 770 -15.30 16.96 -31.59
C ASP A 770 -15.57 16.99 -30.10
N VAL A 771 -15.58 15.84 -29.43
CA VAL A 771 -15.68 15.75 -27.96
C VAL A 771 -14.51 16.45 -27.27
N VAL A 772 -13.27 16.23 -27.72
CA VAL A 772 -12.08 16.90 -27.15
C VAL A 772 -12.15 18.41 -27.37
N ARG A 773 -12.60 18.86 -28.55
CA ARG A 773 -12.80 20.28 -28.86
C ARG A 773 -13.89 20.89 -27.98
N ALA A 774 -15.06 20.26 -27.90
CA ALA A 774 -16.19 20.71 -27.07
C ALA A 774 -15.79 20.81 -25.60
N ARG A 775 -15.07 19.82 -25.06
CA ARG A 775 -14.50 19.87 -23.71
C ARG A 775 -13.57 21.08 -23.54
N SER A 776 -12.61 21.25 -24.45
CA SER A 776 -11.65 22.36 -24.38
C SER A 776 -12.37 23.71 -24.37
N THR A 777 -13.34 23.89 -25.26
CA THR A 777 -14.13 25.11 -25.38
C THR A 777 -14.99 25.37 -24.15
N ALA A 778 -15.70 24.36 -23.64
CA ALA A 778 -16.52 24.48 -22.44
C ALA A 778 -15.68 24.86 -21.20
N VAL A 779 -14.54 24.19 -21.00
CA VAL A 779 -13.61 24.49 -19.90
C VAL A 779 -13.07 25.92 -20.00
N GLN A 780 -12.69 26.36 -21.20
CA GLN A 780 -12.24 27.74 -21.42
C GLN A 780 -13.36 28.75 -21.14
N ALA A 781 -14.59 28.47 -21.56
CA ALA A 781 -15.74 29.34 -21.34
C ALA A 781 -16.09 29.50 -19.86
N LEU A 782 -15.98 28.45 -19.04
CA LEU A 782 -16.15 28.55 -17.58
C LEU A 782 -15.13 29.52 -16.97
N ARG A 783 -13.84 29.35 -17.33
CA ARG A 783 -12.77 30.24 -16.88
C ARG A 783 -13.04 31.67 -17.29
N GLN A 784 -13.34 31.90 -18.57
CA GLN A 784 -13.60 33.25 -19.09
C GLN A 784 -14.82 33.88 -18.42
N GLY A 785 -15.89 33.13 -18.19
CA GLY A 785 -17.08 33.61 -17.51
C GLY A 785 -16.83 34.11 -16.08
N LEU A 786 -15.91 33.49 -15.35
CA LEU A 786 -15.48 33.96 -14.02
C LEU A 786 -14.55 35.17 -14.12
N LEU A 787 -13.57 35.15 -15.03
CA LEU A 787 -12.65 36.26 -15.26
C LEU A 787 -13.39 37.55 -15.65
N ASP A 788 -14.37 37.46 -16.54
CA ASP A 788 -15.22 38.59 -16.96
C ASP A 788 -16.05 39.18 -15.81
N ARG A 789 -16.31 38.37 -14.76
CA ARG A 789 -17.03 38.77 -13.54
C ARG A 789 -16.09 39.24 -12.41
N GLY A 790 -14.79 39.35 -12.70
CA GLY A 790 -13.77 39.87 -11.79
C GLY A 790 -13.25 38.87 -10.76
N TYR A 791 -13.40 37.56 -11.00
CA TYR A 791 -12.79 36.55 -10.15
C TYR A 791 -11.30 36.38 -10.45
N LEU A 792 -10.50 36.15 -9.41
CA LEU A 792 -9.08 35.85 -9.52
C LEU A 792 -8.85 34.32 -9.56
N GLU A 793 -8.20 33.82 -10.61
CA GLU A 793 -7.75 32.42 -10.66
C GLU A 793 -6.51 32.25 -9.78
N VAL A 794 -6.51 31.23 -8.92
CA VAL A 794 -5.40 30.91 -8.02
C VAL A 794 -5.05 29.42 -8.09
N GLU A 795 -3.87 29.07 -7.59
CA GLU A 795 -3.44 27.68 -7.43
C GLU A 795 -3.21 27.40 -5.95
N THR A 796 -3.94 26.43 -5.40
CA THR A 796 -3.77 25.96 -4.01
C THR A 796 -3.04 24.61 -3.96
N PRO A 797 -2.45 24.23 -2.81
CA PRO A 797 -1.69 22.99 -2.70
C PRO A 797 -2.50 21.74 -3.05
N MET A 798 -2.01 20.94 -4.01
CA MET A 798 -2.55 19.61 -4.31
C MET A 798 -2.04 18.53 -3.34
N LEU A 799 -0.87 18.75 -2.73
CA LEU A 799 -0.32 17.91 -1.68
C LEU A 799 -0.52 18.61 -0.34
N GLN A 800 -1.29 17.99 0.56
CA GLN A 800 -1.74 18.58 1.83
C GLN A 800 -1.32 17.67 2.99
N GLN A 801 -0.97 18.24 4.15
CA GLN A 801 -0.65 17.45 5.35
C GLN A 801 -1.90 16.91 6.05
N ILE A 802 -3.02 17.61 5.88
CA ILE A 802 -4.33 17.29 6.41
C ILE A 802 -5.29 17.38 5.23
N HIS A 803 -6.17 16.40 5.07
CA HIS A 803 -7.19 16.42 4.03
C HIS A 803 -8.50 16.97 4.59
N GLY A 804 -9.22 17.75 3.79
CA GLY A 804 -10.50 18.34 4.17
C GLY A 804 -11.19 19.04 3.00
N GLY A 805 -12.31 19.70 3.27
CA GLY A 805 -13.12 20.38 2.26
C GLY A 805 -14.11 19.46 1.51
N ALA A 806 -14.10 18.16 1.79
CA ALA A 806 -15.11 17.21 1.29
C ALA A 806 -15.13 15.97 2.20
N ASN A 807 -16.23 15.21 2.17
CA ASN A 807 -16.27 13.88 2.75
C ASN A 807 -15.86 12.88 1.67
N ALA A 808 -14.59 12.52 1.64
CA ALA A 808 -14.03 11.64 0.62
C ALA A 808 -12.72 11.04 1.10
N ARG A 809 -12.47 9.78 0.72
CA ARG A 809 -11.22 9.11 1.05
C ARG A 809 -10.05 9.69 0.25
N PRO A 810 -8.97 10.20 0.87
CA PRO A 810 -7.83 10.75 0.14
C PRO A 810 -6.89 9.65 -0.40
N PHE A 811 -6.07 10.02 -1.39
CA PHE A 811 -4.86 9.26 -1.70
C PHE A 811 -3.72 9.69 -0.77
N THR A 812 -3.01 8.72 -0.21
CA THR A 812 -1.83 8.98 0.64
C THR A 812 -0.54 8.76 -0.15
N THR A 813 0.43 9.64 0.06
CA THR A 813 1.78 9.55 -0.47
C THR A 813 2.80 9.98 0.58
N HIS A 814 4.09 9.86 0.27
CA HIS A 814 5.18 10.19 1.18
C HIS A 814 6.15 11.18 0.53
N ILE A 815 6.50 12.27 1.24
CA ILE A 815 7.51 13.22 0.77
C ILE A 815 8.88 12.92 1.37
N ASN A 816 9.81 12.46 0.53
CA ASN A 816 11.17 12.10 0.93
C ASN A 816 11.94 13.26 1.59
N ALA A 817 11.69 14.50 1.17
CA ALA A 817 12.43 15.68 1.65
C ALA A 817 12.15 16.02 3.13
N TYR A 818 10.91 15.82 3.59
CA TYR A 818 10.49 16.15 4.95
C TYR A 818 10.18 14.92 5.82
N ASP A 819 10.23 13.71 5.24
CA ASP A 819 9.98 12.44 5.94
C ASP A 819 8.61 12.46 6.65
N LEU A 820 7.57 12.86 5.90
CA LEU A 820 6.18 12.92 6.35
C LEU A 820 5.22 12.45 5.26
N ASP A 821 4.04 12.02 5.68
CA ASP A 821 2.97 11.60 4.79
C ASP A 821 2.17 12.81 4.33
N LEU A 822 1.77 12.79 3.06
CA LEU A 822 0.93 13.81 2.44
C LEU A 822 -0.29 13.15 1.82
N TYR A 823 -1.34 13.94 1.68
CA TYR A 823 -2.58 13.56 1.03
C TYR A 823 -2.71 14.34 -0.28
N LEU A 824 -3.16 13.69 -1.34
CA LEU A 824 -3.66 14.43 -2.49
C LEU A 824 -5.01 15.06 -2.11
N ARG A 825 -5.20 16.33 -2.47
CA ARG A 825 -6.39 17.09 -2.09
C ARG A 825 -7.69 16.44 -2.59
N ILE A 826 -8.70 16.43 -1.73
CA ILE A 826 -10.07 16.02 -2.04
C ILE A 826 -10.99 17.21 -2.38
N ALA A 827 -10.55 18.43 -2.02
CA ALA A 827 -11.12 19.73 -2.42
C ALA A 827 -10.08 20.85 -2.14
N PRO A 828 -10.07 21.96 -2.91
CA PRO A 828 -9.32 23.18 -2.58
C PRO A 828 -10.02 24.10 -1.56
N GLU A 829 -11.29 23.85 -1.20
CA GLU A 829 -12.17 24.68 -0.35
C GLU A 829 -11.47 25.37 0.81
N LEU A 830 -10.79 24.62 1.69
CA LEU A 830 -10.21 25.19 2.92
C LEU A 830 -9.11 26.22 2.62
N TYR A 831 -8.38 26.08 1.51
CA TYR A 831 -7.36 27.04 1.11
C TYR A 831 -7.96 28.28 0.43
N LEU A 832 -9.01 28.10 -0.37
CA LEU A 832 -9.74 29.21 -0.97
C LEU A 832 -10.41 30.10 0.10
N LYS A 833 -10.96 29.49 1.15
CA LYS A 833 -11.47 30.22 2.32
C LYS A 833 -10.39 31.02 3.06
N ARG A 834 -9.16 30.48 3.19
CA ARG A 834 -8.02 31.22 3.76
C ARG A 834 -7.67 32.46 2.93
N LEU A 835 -7.80 32.40 1.60
CA LEU A 835 -7.62 33.58 0.74
C LEU A 835 -8.73 34.61 0.95
N CYS A 836 -9.97 34.16 1.18
CA CYS A 836 -11.07 35.06 1.53
C CYS A 836 -10.81 35.78 2.86
N VAL A 837 -10.29 35.08 3.88
CA VAL A 837 -9.80 35.70 5.13
C VAL A 837 -8.70 36.74 4.84
N GLY A 838 -7.78 36.41 3.92
CA GLY A 838 -6.72 37.31 3.48
C GLY A 838 -7.19 38.56 2.71
N GLY A 839 -8.50 38.67 2.41
CA GLY A 839 -9.10 39.81 1.74
C GLY A 839 -9.33 39.64 0.24
N VAL A 840 -9.17 38.44 -0.32
CA VAL A 840 -9.53 38.18 -1.73
C VAL A 840 -11.04 38.01 -1.84
N GLU A 841 -11.73 39.04 -2.35
CA GLU A 841 -13.20 39.06 -2.37
C GLU A 841 -13.84 38.14 -3.42
N LYS A 842 -13.17 37.86 -4.54
CA LYS A 842 -13.64 36.94 -5.58
C LYS A 842 -12.49 36.07 -6.05
N VAL A 843 -12.53 34.79 -5.70
CA VAL A 843 -11.46 33.84 -5.99
C VAL A 843 -12.03 32.57 -6.59
N PHE A 844 -11.31 31.95 -7.51
CA PHE A 844 -11.66 30.62 -7.99
C PHE A 844 -10.41 29.80 -8.30
N GLU A 845 -10.56 28.49 -8.26
CA GLU A 845 -9.60 27.56 -8.80
C GLU A 845 -10.32 26.55 -9.68
N MET A 846 -9.80 26.34 -10.89
CA MET A 846 -10.20 25.23 -11.74
C MET A 846 -9.03 24.27 -11.90
N GLY A 847 -9.03 23.23 -11.10
CA GLY A 847 -7.87 22.35 -10.93
C GLY A 847 -8.25 20.89 -10.73
N ARG A 848 -7.24 20.06 -10.48
CA ARG A 848 -7.42 18.63 -10.29
C ARG A 848 -7.73 18.29 -8.84
N THR A 849 -8.63 17.32 -8.65
CA THR A 849 -9.01 16.76 -7.35
C THR A 849 -8.92 15.24 -7.41
N PHE A 850 -8.56 14.63 -6.29
CA PHE A 850 -8.25 13.20 -6.21
C PHE A 850 -9.08 12.55 -5.09
N ARG A 851 -9.90 11.57 -5.44
CA ARG A 851 -10.72 10.80 -4.48
C ARG A 851 -10.48 9.31 -4.67
N ASN A 852 -10.06 8.63 -3.62
CA ASN A 852 -9.69 7.22 -3.62
C ASN A 852 -10.94 6.33 -3.44
N GLU A 853 -11.84 6.44 -4.42
CA GLU A 853 -13.17 5.84 -4.46
C GLU A 853 -13.33 4.93 -5.69
N GLY A 854 -14.52 4.33 -5.86
CA GLY A 854 -14.83 3.45 -6.98
C GLY A 854 -14.90 4.17 -8.34
N VAL A 855 -14.50 3.47 -9.41
CA VAL A 855 -14.61 3.96 -10.80
C VAL A 855 -15.95 3.53 -11.41
N SER A 856 -16.70 4.46 -11.99
CA SER A 856 -18.00 4.18 -12.63
C SER A 856 -18.15 4.93 -13.97
N TYR A 857 -19.34 4.94 -14.55
CA TYR A 857 -19.64 5.76 -15.74
C TYR A 857 -19.65 7.27 -15.44
N LYS A 858 -19.80 7.66 -14.16
CA LYS A 858 -19.82 9.05 -13.66
C LYS A 858 -18.68 9.40 -12.69
N HIS A 859 -17.90 8.42 -12.23
CA HIS A 859 -16.80 8.61 -11.26
C HIS A 859 -15.45 8.20 -11.84
N ASN A 860 -14.46 9.08 -11.70
CA ASN A 860 -13.06 8.80 -12.01
C ASN A 860 -12.20 9.28 -10.81
N PRO A 861 -11.17 8.54 -10.37
CA PRO A 861 -10.42 8.88 -9.15
C PRO A 861 -9.68 10.22 -9.21
N GLU A 862 -9.39 10.68 -10.43
CA GLU A 862 -8.81 11.98 -10.73
C GLU A 862 -9.77 12.76 -11.63
N PHE A 863 -10.26 13.92 -11.20
CA PHE A 863 -11.23 14.71 -11.97
C PHE A 863 -11.00 16.21 -11.80
N THR A 864 -11.47 16.99 -12.77
CA THR A 864 -11.40 18.45 -12.79
C THR A 864 -12.59 19.02 -12.05
N MET A 865 -12.31 19.87 -11.08
CA MET A 865 -13.31 20.59 -10.31
C MET A 865 -13.06 22.09 -10.43
N LEU A 866 -14.14 22.86 -10.50
CA LEU A 866 -14.12 24.31 -10.39
C LEU A 866 -14.70 24.66 -9.04
N GLU A 867 -13.93 25.36 -8.21
CA GLU A 867 -14.45 25.98 -7.00
C GLU A 867 -14.29 27.50 -7.07
N ALA A 868 -15.32 28.23 -6.67
CA ALA A 868 -15.34 29.69 -6.68
C ALA A 868 -15.97 30.24 -5.39
N TYR A 869 -15.39 31.30 -4.84
CA TYR A 869 -15.82 31.96 -3.61
C TYR A 869 -15.97 33.46 -3.85
N GLN A 870 -17.07 34.03 -3.35
CA GLN A 870 -17.35 35.45 -3.42
C GLN A 870 -17.77 35.99 -2.05
N ALA A 871 -17.01 36.96 -1.53
CA ALA A 871 -17.36 37.73 -0.36
C ALA A 871 -18.64 38.54 -0.60
N PHE A 872 -19.40 38.72 0.47
CA PHE A 872 -20.70 39.39 0.53
C PHE A 872 -21.77 38.76 -0.39
N ALA A 873 -21.60 37.50 -0.76
CA ALA A 873 -22.58 36.69 -1.47
C ALA A 873 -23.15 35.58 -0.58
N ASP A 874 -24.28 35.02 -0.98
CA ASP A 874 -24.87 33.82 -0.38
C ASP A 874 -25.14 32.76 -1.46
N TYR A 875 -25.70 31.63 -1.05
CA TYR A 875 -26.01 30.53 -1.96
C TYR A 875 -26.96 30.91 -3.12
N ASP A 876 -27.85 31.91 -2.99
CA ASP A 876 -28.76 32.32 -4.07
C ASP A 876 -27.98 33.10 -5.15
N VAL A 877 -26.96 33.89 -4.76
CA VAL A 877 -26.03 34.51 -5.72
C VAL A 877 -25.22 33.45 -6.48
N MET A 878 -24.76 32.42 -5.78
CA MET A 878 -24.03 31.31 -6.40
C MET A 878 -24.91 30.50 -7.37
N LEU A 879 -26.22 30.42 -7.11
CA LEU A 879 -27.19 29.76 -7.98
C LEU A 879 -27.25 30.46 -9.35
N ASP A 880 -27.41 31.78 -9.37
CA ASP A 880 -27.44 32.56 -10.60
C ASP A 880 -26.11 32.48 -11.37
N LEU A 881 -24.99 32.59 -10.65
CA LEU A 881 -23.66 32.43 -11.24
C LEU A 881 -23.52 31.07 -11.94
N THR A 882 -23.92 29.99 -11.27
CA THR A 882 -23.80 28.62 -11.80
C THR A 882 -24.62 28.45 -13.08
N ARG A 883 -25.86 28.92 -13.07
CA ARG A 883 -26.74 28.88 -14.23
C ARG A 883 -26.12 29.59 -15.44
N GLU A 884 -25.61 30.81 -15.22
CA GLU A 884 -25.00 31.61 -16.28
C GLU A 884 -23.70 30.98 -16.83
N LEU A 885 -22.85 30.42 -15.95
CA LEU A 885 -21.61 29.75 -16.37
C LEU A 885 -21.89 28.52 -17.22
N ILE A 886 -22.84 27.68 -16.81
CA ILE A 886 -23.20 26.46 -17.53
C ILE A 886 -23.85 26.78 -18.88
N GLN A 887 -24.79 27.73 -18.92
CA GLN A 887 -25.41 28.19 -20.18
C GLN A 887 -24.37 28.81 -21.13
N GLY A 888 -23.42 29.60 -20.60
CA GLY A 888 -22.31 30.16 -21.35
C GLY A 888 -21.38 29.08 -21.93
N ALA A 889 -21.04 28.06 -21.14
CA ALA A 889 -20.22 26.95 -21.58
C ALA A 889 -20.91 26.12 -22.69
N ALA A 890 -22.21 25.89 -22.57
CA ALA A 890 -23.02 25.23 -23.60
C ALA A 890 -23.03 26.03 -24.91
N THR A 891 -23.32 27.33 -24.84
CA THR A 891 -23.31 28.22 -26.01
C THR A 891 -21.94 28.29 -26.67
N ALA A 892 -20.86 28.34 -25.90
CA ALA A 892 -19.51 28.34 -26.46
C ALA A 892 -19.18 27.03 -27.19
N ALA A 893 -19.57 25.87 -26.61
CA ALA A 893 -19.26 24.57 -27.18
C ALA A 893 -20.15 24.19 -28.38
N PHE A 894 -21.42 24.57 -28.38
CA PHE A 894 -22.42 24.11 -29.36
C PHE A 894 -23.19 25.23 -30.08
N GLY A 895 -22.90 26.49 -29.79
CA GLY A 895 -23.56 27.66 -30.39
C GLY A 895 -24.91 28.03 -29.77
N ALA A 896 -25.44 27.21 -28.85
CA ALA A 896 -26.70 27.45 -28.14
C ALA A 896 -26.66 26.83 -26.72
N PRO A 897 -27.51 27.29 -25.78
CA PRO A 897 -27.61 26.72 -24.43
C PRO A 897 -28.36 25.38 -24.47
N VAL A 898 -27.69 24.34 -24.95
CA VAL A 898 -28.23 22.98 -25.08
C VAL A 898 -27.39 21.94 -24.34
N ALA A 899 -28.06 20.91 -23.84
CA ALA A 899 -27.46 19.72 -23.24
C ALA A 899 -27.98 18.46 -23.95
N ARG A 900 -27.27 17.33 -23.81
CA ARG A 900 -27.60 16.09 -24.52
C ARG A 900 -27.80 14.93 -23.56
N LYS A 901 -28.79 14.07 -23.84
CA LYS A 901 -29.01 12.81 -23.11
C LYS A 901 -29.33 11.70 -24.10
N ALA A 902 -28.89 10.47 -23.81
CA ALA A 902 -29.31 9.31 -24.57
C ALA A 902 -30.81 9.03 -24.34
N GLY A 903 -31.58 8.94 -25.43
CA GLY A 903 -32.97 8.52 -25.42
C GLY A 903 -33.13 7.00 -25.27
N PRO A 904 -34.38 6.50 -25.22
CA PRO A 904 -34.67 5.06 -25.08
C PRO A 904 -34.11 4.18 -26.20
N ASP A 905 -33.88 4.78 -27.38
CA ASP A 905 -33.29 4.14 -28.57
C ASP A 905 -31.76 4.24 -28.61
N GLY A 906 -31.14 4.82 -27.58
CA GLY A 906 -29.69 5.04 -27.47
C GLY A 906 -29.17 6.23 -28.29
N ARG A 907 -30.04 7.01 -28.94
CA ARG A 907 -29.63 8.21 -29.67
C ARG A 907 -29.55 9.42 -28.75
N LEU A 908 -28.58 10.30 -28.99
CA LEU A 908 -28.47 11.55 -28.26
C LEU A 908 -29.59 12.51 -28.68
N VAL A 909 -30.38 12.95 -27.71
CA VAL A 909 -31.43 13.95 -27.85
C VAL A 909 -30.92 15.26 -27.25
N GLU A 910 -31.11 16.36 -27.96
CA GLU A 910 -30.81 17.70 -27.47
C GLU A 910 -31.96 18.27 -26.66
N HIS A 911 -31.62 18.89 -25.53
CA HIS A 911 -32.53 19.53 -24.61
C HIS A 911 -32.11 21.00 -24.46
N ASP A 912 -33.07 21.91 -24.61
CA ASP A 912 -32.88 23.33 -24.32
C ASP A 912 -32.73 23.52 -22.80
N ILE A 913 -31.67 24.21 -22.40
CA ILE A 913 -31.36 24.54 -21.01
C ILE A 913 -31.33 26.06 -20.77
N SER A 914 -31.87 26.85 -21.71
CA SER A 914 -32.00 28.31 -21.60
C SER A 914 -32.98 28.74 -20.51
N GLY A 915 -32.90 30.01 -20.13
CA GLY A 915 -33.81 30.61 -19.15
C GLY A 915 -33.52 30.22 -17.69
N PRO A 916 -34.43 30.55 -16.76
CA PRO A 916 -34.30 30.18 -15.35
C PRO A 916 -34.64 28.70 -15.13
N TRP A 917 -33.99 28.08 -14.14
CA TRP A 917 -34.23 26.68 -13.76
C TRP A 917 -35.11 26.59 -12.50
N PRO A 918 -35.90 25.51 -12.33
CA PRO A 918 -36.71 25.33 -11.13
C PRO A 918 -35.85 25.27 -9.86
N VAL A 919 -36.37 25.85 -8.78
CA VAL A 919 -35.75 25.82 -7.44
C VAL A 919 -36.75 25.18 -6.48
N LYS A 920 -36.35 24.09 -5.82
CA LYS A 920 -37.17 23.34 -4.87
C LYS A 920 -36.42 23.15 -3.56
N THR A 921 -37.11 23.12 -2.44
CA THR A 921 -36.50 22.69 -1.17
C THR A 921 -36.35 21.17 -1.14
N LEU A 922 -35.33 20.62 -0.48
CA LEU A 922 -35.13 19.16 -0.34
C LEU A 922 -36.38 18.46 0.21
N TYR A 923 -36.91 18.95 1.34
CA TYR A 923 -38.09 18.38 1.99
C TYR A 923 -39.38 18.56 1.17
N GLY A 924 -39.53 19.68 0.45
CA GLY A 924 -40.61 19.87 -0.50
C GLY A 924 -40.57 18.85 -1.65
N ALA A 925 -39.39 18.59 -2.20
CA ALA A 925 -39.22 17.58 -3.25
C ALA A 925 -39.48 16.16 -2.75
N LEU A 926 -39.08 15.84 -1.52
CA LEU A 926 -39.43 14.59 -0.86
C LEU A 926 -40.94 14.45 -0.67
N SER A 927 -41.60 15.52 -0.23
CA SER A 927 -43.06 15.53 -0.04
C SER A 927 -43.81 15.25 -1.34
N GLU A 928 -43.38 15.89 -2.44
CA GLU A 928 -43.91 15.61 -3.79
C GLU A 928 -43.69 14.15 -4.20
N ALA A 929 -42.49 13.60 -3.96
CA ALA A 929 -42.15 12.23 -4.36
C ALA A 929 -42.88 11.15 -3.55
N LEU A 930 -43.17 11.42 -2.28
CA LEU A 930 -43.84 10.50 -1.35
C LEU A 930 -45.36 10.63 -1.37
N GLY A 931 -45.89 11.78 -1.82
CA GLY A 931 -47.31 12.13 -1.72
C GLY A 931 -47.78 12.39 -0.29
N GLU A 932 -46.85 12.66 0.63
CA GLU A 932 -47.09 12.89 2.06
C GLU A 932 -46.17 14.01 2.53
N GLU A 933 -46.64 14.87 3.44
CA GLU A 933 -45.87 16.02 3.91
C GLU A 933 -44.69 15.58 4.79
N VAL A 934 -43.48 15.97 4.40
CA VAL A 934 -42.24 15.74 5.14
C VAL A 934 -41.53 17.07 5.31
N GLY A 935 -41.09 17.36 6.53
CA GLY A 935 -40.41 18.59 6.88
C GLY A 935 -39.20 18.35 7.79
N ALA A 936 -38.49 19.43 8.09
CA ALA A 936 -37.35 19.39 8.99
C ALA A 936 -37.73 19.12 10.46
N ASP A 937 -39.02 19.05 10.83
CA ASP A 937 -39.56 18.63 12.13
C ASP A 937 -40.07 17.20 12.15
N THR A 938 -40.18 16.53 11.00
CA THR A 938 -40.75 15.19 10.95
C THR A 938 -40.02 14.27 11.93
N ASP A 939 -40.81 13.56 12.74
CA ASP A 939 -40.30 12.65 13.76
C ASP A 939 -39.46 11.54 13.11
N GLU A 940 -38.41 11.13 13.79
CA GLU A 940 -37.47 10.14 13.26
C GLU A 940 -38.14 8.79 12.97
N ARG A 941 -39.08 8.36 13.82
CA ARG A 941 -39.80 7.09 13.59
C ARG A 941 -40.67 7.19 12.34
N GLU A 942 -41.24 8.36 12.11
CA GLU A 942 -42.06 8.61 10.95
C GLU A 942 -41.23 8.64 9.67
N LEU A 943 -40.07 9.29 9.68
CA LEU A 943 -39.12 9.25 8.57
C LEU A 943 -38.68 7.83 8.23
N ARG A 944 -38.35 7.01 9.24
CA ARG A 944 -37.97 5.60 9.03
C ARG A 944 -39.13 4.77 8.45
N ARG A 945 -40.37 4.99 8.92
CA ARG A 945 -41.58 4.37 8.33
C ARG A 945 -41.74 4.74 6.86
N LEU A 946 -41.52 6.01 6.51
CA LEU A 946 -41.58 6.49 5.14
C LEU A 946 -40.48 5.87 4.26
N CYS A 947 -39.26 5.71 4.78
CA CYS A 947 -38.17 4.98 4.11
C CYS A 947 -38.55 3.53 3.83
N ASP A 948 -39.06 2.82 4.83
CA ASP A 948 -39.48 1.42 4.70
C ASP A 948 -40.56 1.27 3.63
N ARG A 949 -41.54 2.19 3.62
CA ARG A 949 -42.61 2.22 2.62
C ARG A 949 -42.09 2.48 1.21
N ALA A 950 -41.09 3.36 1.08
CA ALA A 950 -40.49 3.73 -0.19
C ALA A 950 -39.40 2.76 -0.68
N GLY A 951 -39.03 1.76 0.12
CA GLY A 951 -37.95 0.82 -0.20
C GLY A 951 -36.56 1.45 -0.14
N VAL A 952 -36.39 2.50 0.66
CA VAL A 952 -35.11 3.19 0.87
C VAL A 952 -34.40 2.56 2.08
N PRO A 953 -33.21 1.97 1.91
CA PRO A 953 -32.49 1.34 2.99
C PRO A 953 -31.99 2.38 3.99
N HIS A 954 -31.94 2.01 5.26
CA HIS A 954 -31.40 2.85 6.32
C HIS A 954 -30.88 1.95 7.46
N THR A 955 -29.96 2.45 8.26
CA THR A 955 -29.41 1.75 9.44
C THR A 955 -29.82 2.44 10.74
N PRO A 956 -29.76 1.75 11.90
CA PRO A 956 -30.03 2.36 13.20
C PRO A 956 -29.10 3.51 13.56
N GLU A 957 -27.88 3.52 13.00
CA GLU A 957 -26.86 4.54 13.26
C GLU A 957 -27.06 5.82 12.45
N ASN A 958 -27.87 5.77 11.38
CA ASN A 958 -28.16 6.94 10.57
C ASN A 958 -28.94 7.99 11.36
N THR A 959 -28.45 9.24 11.29
CA THR A 959 -29.14 10.41 11.80
C THR A 959 -30.35 10.76 10.95
N ARG A 960 -31.17 11.68 11.42
CA ARG A 960 -32.32 12.17 10.68
C ARG A 960 -31.93 12.82 9.34
N GLY A 961 -30.82 13.56 9.31
CA GLY A 961 -30.27 14.12 8.09
C GLY A 961 -29.82 13.05 7.10
N ASP A 962 -29.12 12.03 7.58
CA ASP A 962 -28.66 10.90 6.74
C ASP A 962 -29.85 10.20 6.07
N VAL A 963 -30.91 9.95 6.84
CA VAL A 963 -32.15 9.33 6.32
C VAL A 963 -32.80 10.21 5.26
N ALA A 964 -32.91 11.52 5.50
CA ALA A 964 -33.48 12.45 4.53
C ALA A 964 -32.64 12.56 3.25
N LEU A 965 -31.30 12.50 3.38
CA LEU A 965 -30.38 12.53 2.25
C LEU A 965 -30.51 11.28 1.38
N GLU A 966 -30.53 10.08 1.99
CA GLU A 966 -30.71 8.82 1.24
C GLU A 966 -32.07 8.78 0.52
N MET A 967 -33.14 9.30 1.14
CA MET A 967 -34.44 9.45 0.47
C MET A 967 -34.34 10.41 -0.72
N TYR A 968 -33.66 11.53 -0.56
CA TYR A 968 -33.49 12.53 -1.60
C TYR A 968 -32.75 11.93 -2.81
N GLU A 969 -31.64 11.24 -2.57
CA GLU A 969 -30.84 10.62 -3.63
C GLU A 969 -31.67 9.64 -4.47
N ARG A 970 -32.40 8.71 -3.83
CA ARG A 970 -33.18 7.67 -4.55
C ARG A 970 -34.50 8.15 -5.14
N LEU A 971 -35.21 9.03 -4.43
CA LEU A 971 -36.57 9.40 -4.80
C LEU A 971 -36.62 10.65 -5.67
N VAL A 972 -35.62 11.53 -5.57
CA VAL A 972 -35.59 12.84 -6.21
C VAL A 972 -34.42 12.94 -7.19
N GLU A 973 -33.18 12.82 -6.73
CA GLU A 973 -31.99 13.03 -7.57
C GLU A 973 -32.03 12.12 -8.81
N GLU A 974 -32.10 10.80 -8.62
CA GLU A 974 -32.08 9.80 -9.70
C GLU A 974 -33.18 10.01 -10.77
N LYS A 975 -34.30 10.64 -10.40
CA LYS A 975 -35.47 10.83 -11.28
C LYS A 975 -35.49 12.19 -11.96
N THR A 976 -34.62 13.12 -11.55
CA THR A 976 -34.57 14.48 -12.08
C THR A 976 -34.19 14.49 -13.56
N GLN A 977 -34.97 15.19 -14.39
CA GLN A 977 -34.74 15.25 -15.83
C GLN A 977 -33.99 16.54 -16.21
N LEU A 978 -34.64 17.69 -16.19
CA LEU A 978 -33.99 18.96 -16.56
C LEU A 978 -33.25 19.58 -15.36
N PRO A 979 -32.27 20.48 -15.61
CA PRO A 979 -31.55 21.18 -14.54
C PRO A 979 -32.51 21.75 -13.50
N THR A 980 -32.34 21.34 -12.26
CA THR A 980 -33.16 21.75 -11.12
C THR A 980 -32.25 21.97 -9.91
N PHE A 981 -32.44 23.09 -9.22
CA PHE A 981 -31.77 23.36 -7.95
C PHE A 981 -32.61 22.81 -6.80
N TYR A 982 -32.00 21.98 -5.97
CA TYR A 982 -32.56 21.53 -4.70
C TYR A 982 -31.85 22.24 -3.56
N LYS A 983 -32.57 22.91 -2.67
CA LYS A 983 -31.98 23.75 -1.62
C LYS A 983 -32.48 23.45 -0.22
N ASP A 984 -31.79 24.01 0.77
CA ASP A 984 -32.09 23.94 2.20
C ASP A 984 -31.97 22.49 2.73
N PHE A 985 -30.74 21.96 2.68
CA PHE A 985 -30.39 20.61 3.14
C PHE A 985 -30.36 20.51 4.68
N PRO A 986 -30.43 19.30 5.27
CA PRO A 986 -30.25 19.13 6.71
C PRO A 986 -28.86 19.61 7.19
N THR A 987 -28.82 20.26 8.35
CA THR A 987 -27.58 20.86 8.91
C THR A 987 -26.54 19.83 9.34
N ASP A 988 -27.00 18.70 9.87
CA ASP A 988 -26.18 17.60 10.37
C ASP A 988 -25.31 16.94 9.28
N VAL A 989 -25.78 16.92 8.03
CA VAL A 989 -25.02 16.40 6.87
C VAL A 989 -24.24 17.49 6.10
N SER A 990 -24.21 18.72 6.62
CA SER A 990 -23.61 19.89 5.94
C SER A 990 -22.53 20.55 6.81
N PRO A 991 -21.36 19.91 7.00
CA PRO A 991 -20.39 20.30 8.03
C PRO A 991 -19.68 21.65 7.80
N LEU A 992 -19.61 22.12 6.55
CA LEU A 992 -18.94 23.38 6.17
C LEU A 992 -19.92 24.50 5.79
N THR A 993 -21.22 24.21 5.80
CA THR A 993 -22.28 25.13 5.36
C THR A 993 -22.89 25.87 6.55
N ARG A 994 -23.17 27.16 6.38
CA ARG A 994 -23.89 27.95 7.38
C ARG A 994 -25.29 27.40 7.63
N GLN A 995 -25.73 27.44 8.89
CA GLN A 995 -27.14 27.16 9.23
C GLN A 995 -28.06 28.16 8.53
N HIS A 996 -29.23 27.69 8.13
CA HIS A 996 -30.21 28.50 7.45
C HIS A 996 -30.74 29.60 8.37
N ARG A 997 -30.81 30.83 7.84
CA ARG A 997 -31.11 32.04 8.61
C ARG A 997 -32.48 32.06 9.32
N ARG A 998 -33.40 31.17 8.94
CA ARG A 998 -34.75 31.06 9.54
C ARG A 998 -35.01 29.75 10.30
N ASP A 999 -34.33 28.68 9.94
CA ASP A 999 -34.54 27.35 10.55
C ASP A 999 -33.18 26.68 10.77
N PRO A 1000 -32.67 26.61 12.00
CA PRO A 1000 -31.33 26.09 12.29
C PRO A 1000 -31.18 24.58 12.04
N ARG A 1001 -32.28 23.86 11.74
CA ARG A 1001 -32.24 22.44 11.34
C ARG A 1001 -31.79 22.28 9.88
N LEU A 1002 -31.91 23.35 9.09
CA LEU A 1002 -31.53 23.40 7.68
C LEU A 1002 -30.24 24.20 7.50
N ALA A 1003 -29.51 23.93 6.43
CA ALA A 1003 -28.31 24.64 6.02
C ALA A 1003 -28.55 25.34 4.67
N GLU A 1004 -27.96 26.53 4.49
CA GLU A 1004 -28.02 27.29 3.23
C GLU A 1004 -27.09 26.66 2.19
N ARG A 1005 -27.52 25.50 1.69
CA ARG A 1005 -26.88 24.71 0.64
C ARG A 1005 -27.88 24.44 -0.47
N TRP A 1006 -27.39 24.38 -1.70
CA TRP A 1006 -28.13 23.74 -2.80
C TRP A 1006 -27.24 22.78 -3.57
N ASP A 1007 -27.88 21.77 -4.17
CA ASP A 1007 -27.29 20.89 -5.17
C ASP A 1007 -28.03 21.08 -6.50
N LEU A 1008 -27.28 21.19 -7.59
CA LEU A 1008 -27.80 21.29 -8.95
C LEU A 1008 -27.82 19.90 -9.56
N VAL A 1009 -29.01 19.41 -9.91
CA VAL A 1009 -29.19 18.08 -10.50
C VAL A 1009 -29.75 18.20 -11.92
N ALA A 1010 -29.18 17.45 -12.85
CA ALA A 1010 -29.73 17.27 -14.19
C ALA A 1010 -29.55 15.83 -14.66
N PHE A 1011 -30.53 15.30 -15.38
CA PHE A 1011 -30.54 13.94 -15.92
C PHE A 1011 -30.20 12.82 -14.94
N GLY A 1012 -30.53 12.98 -13.65
CA GLY A 1012 -30.25 11.99 -12.61
C GLY A 1012 -28.82 12.08 -12.05
N THR A 1013 -28.14 13.21 -12.22
CA THR A 1013 -26.77 13.41 -11.74
C THR A 1013 -26.57 14.82 -11.20
N GLU A 1014 -26.00 14.91 -10.01
CA GLU A 1014 -25.52 16.15 -9.41
C GLU A 1014 -24.35 16.75 -10.23
N LEU A 1015 -24.51 17.98 -10.71
CA LEU A 1015 -23.53 18.73 -11.49
C LEU A 1015 -22.62 19.62 -10.64
N GLY A 1016 -23.12 20.05 -9.48
CA GLY A 1016 -22.41 20.94 -8.58
C GLY A 1016 -23.27 21.33 -7.38
N THR A 1017 -22.65 22.02 -6.43
CA THR A 1017 -23.22 22.39 -5.14
C THR A 1017 -22.72 23.76 -4.74
N ALA A 1018 -23.48 24.51 -3.95
CA ALA A 1018 -23.01 25.79 -3.40
C ALA A 1018 -23.62 26.10 -2.03
N TYR A 1019 -22.91 26.93 -1.29
CA TYR A 1019 -23.14 27.21 0.13
C TYR A 1019 -23.14 28.71 0.40
N SER A 1020 -23.94 29.12 1.38
CA SER A 1020 -23.55 30.22 2.25
C SER A 1020 -22.51 29.66 3.22
N GLU A 1021 -21.28 30.14 3.15
CA GLU A 1021 -20.17 29.55 3.88
C GLU A 1021 -20.29 29.73 5.39
N LEU A 1022 -19.93 28.69 6.15
CA LEU A 1022 -19.81 28.79 7.60
C LEU A 1022 -18.54 29.57 7.95
N THR A 1023 -18.72 30.83 8.37
CA THR A 1023 -17.61 31.72 8.75
C THR A 1023 -17.42 31.86 10.26
N ASP A 1024 -18.32 31.29 11.08
CA ASP A 1024 -18.20 31.28 12.54
C ASP A 1024 -17.15 30.22 12.97
N PRO A 1025 -15.98 30.63 13.49
CA PRO A 1025 -14.91 29.70 13.84
C PRO A 1025 -15.27 28.78 15.00
N VAL A 1026 -16.14 29.21 15.92
CA VAL A 1026 -16.53 28.42 17.09
C VAL A 1026 -17.44 27.27 16.67
N GLU A 1027 -18.43 27.57 15.84
CA GLU A 1027 -19.31 26.55 15.27
C GLU A 1027 -18.57 25.65 14.28
N GLN A 1028 -17.66 26.19 13.46
CA GLN A 1028 -16.84 25.40 12.55
C GLN A 1028 -15.95 24.41 13.31
N ARG A 1029 -15.33 24.84 14.42
CA ARG A 1029 -14.55 23.96 15.30
C ARG A 1029 -15.40 22.84 15.88
N ARG A 1030 -16.63 23.13 16.32
CA ARG A 1030 -17.56 22.11 16.84
C ARG A 1030 -17.85 21.04 15.78
N ARG A 1031 -18.10 21.44 14.53
CA ARG A 1031 -18.40 20.51 13.42
C ARG A 1031 -17.19 19.69 12.98
N LEU A 1032 -16.02 20.32 12.81
CA LEU A 1032 -14.81 19.58 12.46
C LEU A 1032 -14.36 18.63 13.57
N THR A 1033 -14.57 18.99 14.83
CA THR A 1033 -14.32 18.08 15.96
C THR A 1033 -15.25 16.86 15.89
N ALA A 1034 -16.54 17.06 15.59
CA ALA A 1034 -17.48 15.96 15.43
C ALA A 1034 -17.10 15.03 14.27
N GLN A 1035 -16.69 15.59 13.12
CA GLN A 1035 -16.19 14.84 11.96
C GLN A 1035 -14.90 14.07 12.30
N SER A 1036 -13.94 14.70 12.98
CA SER A 1036 -12.71 14.04 13.40
C SER A 1036 -12.94 12.88 14.39
N LEU A 1037 -13.98 12.96 15.22
CA LEU A 1037 -14.40 11.84 16.07
C LEU A 1037 -15.01 10.69 15.27
N LEU A 1038 -15.74 10.96 14.19
CA LEU A 1038 -16.22 9.93 13.25
C LEU A 1038 -15.04 9.25 12.54
N ALA A 1039 -14.06 10.04 12.09
CA ALA A 1039 -12.81 9.51 11.51
C ALA A 1039 -12.05 8.60 12.50
N ALA A 1040 -11.94 9.02 13.76
CA ALA A 1040 -11.38 8.19 14.84
C ALA A 1040 -12.21 6.93 15.14
N GLY A 1041 -13.52 6.99 14.89
CA GLY A 1041 -14.46 5.87 14.97
C GLY A 1041 -14.35 4.86 13.81
N GLY A 1042 -13.55 5.16 12.79
CA GLY A 1042 -13.27 4.26 11.66
C GLY A 1042 -13.92 4.66 10.33
N ASP A 1043 -14.54 5.85 10.24
CA ASP A 1043 -15.03 6.40 8.98
C ASP A 1043 -13.85 6.95 8.13
N PRO A 1044 -13.53 6.34 6.97
CA PRO A 1044 -12.40 6.76 6.14
C PRO A 1044 -12.68 8.01 5.28
N GLU A 1045 -13.93 8.50 5.24
CA GLU A 1045 -14.35 9.66 4.44
C GLU A 1045 -14.54 10.92 5.28
N ALA A 1046 -14.66 10.79 6.60
CA ALA A 1046 -14.82 11.91 7.53
C ALA A 1046 -13.59 12.83 7.56
N MET A 1047 -13.85 14.14 7.67
CA MET A 1047 -12.79 15.16 7.63
C MET A 1047 -11.89 15.13 8.87
N GLU A 1048 -10.61 15.41 8.67
CA GLU A 1048 -9.67 15.66 9.75
C GLU A 1048 -9.80 17.09 10.32
N LEU A 1049 -9.42 17.27 11.59
CA LEU A 1049 -9.43 18.57 12.24
C LEU A 1049 -8.22 19.41 11.77
N ASP A 1050 -8.49 20.44 10.97
CA ASP A 1050 -7.49 21.40 10.49
C ASP A 1050 -7.44 22.64 11.41
N GLU A 1051 -6.50 22.65 12.35
CA GLU A 1051 -6.31 23.77 13.28
C GLU A 1051 -5.84 25.04 12.57
N GLU A 1052 -5.03 24.96 11.51
CA GLU A 1052 -4.57 26.14 10.78
C GLU A 1052 -5.73 26.81 10.01
N PHE A 1053 -6.70 26.03 9.56
CA PHE A 1053 -7.93 26.57 8.96
C PHE A 1053 -8.79 27.29 10.00
N LEU A 1054 -8.95 26.70 11.19
CA LEU A 1054 -9.69 27.32 12.29
C LEU A 1054 -9.02 28.62 12.75
N ASP A 1055 -7.70 28.60 12.93
CA ASP A 1055 -6.90 29.80 13.25
C ASP A 1055 -7.14 30.90 12.20
N ALA A 1056 -7.18 30.56 10.91
CA ALA A 1056 -7.48 31.52 9.85
C ALA A 1056 -8.89 32.11 9.99
N LEU A 1057 -9.92 31.29 10.24
CA LEU A 1057 -11.28 31.78 10.45
C LEU A 1057 -11.41 32.70 11.67
N GLU A 1058 -10.59 32.51 12.71
CA GLU A 1058 -10.54 33.38 13.89
C GLU A 1058 -10.03 34.80 13.56
N TYR A 1059 -9.31 34.99 12.43
CA TYR A 1059 -8.99 36.32 11.88
C TYR A 1059 -10.14 36.97 11.08
N ALA A 1060 -11.33 36.36 11.14
CA ALA A 1060 -12.58 36.77 10.50
C ALA A 1060 -12.60 36.62 8.98
N MET A 1061 -13.39 35.66 8.51
CA MET A 1061 -13.80 35.54 7.11
C MET A 1061 -15.08 36.36 6.87
N PRO A 1062 -15.16 37.21 5.82
CA PRO A 1062 -16.41 37.89 5.48
C PRO A 1062 -17.51 36.87 5.09
N PRO A 1063 -18.80 37.20 5.26
CA PRO A 1063 -19.89 36.36 4.74
C PRO A 1063 -19.64 36.06 3.27
N THR A 1064 -19.61 34.79 2.88
CA THR A 1064 -19.12 34.38 1.55
C THR A 1064 -20.06 33.32 0.98
N GLY A 1065 -20.33 33.40 -0.32
CA GLY A 1065 -20.94 32.32 -1.07
C GLY A 1065 -19.84 31.50 -1.75
N GLY A 1066 -19.84 30.18 -1.57
CA GLY A 1066 -18.89 29.28 -2.23
C GLY A 1066 -19.61 28.28 -3.11
N LEU A 1067 -18.98 27.93 -4.23
CA LEU A 1067 -19.52 27.13 -5.32
C LEU A 1067 -18.52 26.05 -5.69
N GLY A 1068 -18.98 24.80 -5.85
CA GLY A 1068 -18.24 23.70 -6.46
C GLY A 1068 -18.98 23.11 -7.68
N ILE A 1069 -18.30 23.00 -8.81
CA ILE A 1069 -18.82 22.38 -10.04
C ILE A 1069 -17.90 21.24 -10.48
N GLY A 1070 -18.47 20.06 -10.68
CA GLY A 1070 -17.78 18.95 -11.33
C GLY A 1070 -17.65 19.20 -12.83
N VAL A 1071 -16.52 19.76 -13.27
CA VAL A 1071 -16.30 20.14 -14.69
C VAL A 1071 -16.45 18.94 -15.62
N ASP A 1072 -15.99 17.76 -15.19
CA ASP A 1072 -16.19 16.52 -15.95
C ASP A 1072 -17.67 16.13 -16.08
N ARG A 1073 -18.46 16.26 -15.00
CA ARG A 1073 -19.90 15.99 -15.01
C ARG A 1073 -20.65 17.01 -15.87
N LEU A 1074 -20.24 18.28 -15.85
CA LEU A 1074 -20.76 19.30 -16.75
C LEU A 1074 -20.49 18.92 -18.22
N VAL A 1075 -19.28 18.51 -18.57
CA VAL A 1075 -18.97 18.08 -19.94
C VAL A 1075 -19.82 16.86 -20.32
N MET A 1076 -20.00 15.89 -19.42
CA MET A 1076 -20.91 14.75 -19.64
C MET A 1076 -22.34 15.21 -19.91
N PHE A 1077 -22.87 16.16 -19.13
CA PHE A 1077 -24.20 16.73 -19.30
C PHE A 1077 -24.36 17.44 -20.66
N LEU A 1078 -23.35 18.20 -21.06
CA LEU A 1078 -23.31 18.91 -22.34
C LEU A 1078 -23.25 17.94 -23.53
N THR A 1079 -22.43 16.89 -23.44
CA THR A 1079 -22.22 15.95 -24.57
C THR A 1079 -23.17 14.74 -24.57
N GLY A 1080 -23.78 14.40 -23.43
CA GLY A 1080 -24.54 13.16 -23.22
C GLY A 1080 -23.68 11.90 -23.17
N LEU A 1081 -22.38 12.03 -22.87
CA LEU A 1081 -21.39 10.95 -22.91
C LEU A 1081 -20.92 10.61 -21.49
N THR A 1082 -20.32 9.43 -21.32
CA THR A 1082 -19.76 9.01 -20.03
C THR A 1082 -18.46 9.75 -19.69
N ILE A 1083 -18.04 9.74 -18.41
CA ILE A 1083 -16.79 10.40 -17.99
C ILE A 1083 -15.55 9.85 -18.73
N ARG A 1084 -15.56 8.55 -19.03
CA ARG A 1084 -14.48 7.87 -19.76
C ARG A 1084 -14.40 8.30 -21.21
N GLU A 1085 -15.53 8.68 -21.80
CA GLU A 1085 -15.61 9.13 -23.19
C GLU A 1085 -15.29 10.63 -23.35
N THR A 1086 -15.49 11.43 -22.30
CA THR A 1086 -15.19 12.88 -22.33
C THR A 1086 -13.75 13.18 -21.92
N LEU A 1087 -13.12 12.35 -21.09
CA LEU A 1087 -11.71 12.45 -20.75
C LEU A 1087 -10.82 11.98 -21.91
N PRO A 1088 -9.77 12.74 -22.30
CA PRO A 1088 -8.81 12.26 -23.29
C PRO A 1088 -8.14 10.95 -22.86
N PHE A 1089 -7.70 10.87 -21.60
CA PHE A 1089 -6.99 9.70 -21.05
C PHE A 1089 -7.54 9.35 -19.66
N PRO A 1090 -8.70 8.68 -19.58
CA PRO A 1090 -9.21 8.19 -18.30
C PRO A 1090 -8.30 7.09 -17.72
N LEU A 1091 -8.32 6.92 -16.40
CA LEU A 1091 -7.56 5.87 -15.73
C LEU A 1091 -8.13 4.50 -16.15
N VAL A 1092 -7.24 3.63 -16.61
CA VAL A 1092 -7.55 2.24 -16.96
C VAL A 1092 -6.78 1.31 -16.04
N ARG A 1093 -7.43 0.26 -15.53
CA ARG A 1093 -6.73 -0.78 -14.75
C ARG A 1093 -5.60 -1.32 -15.63
N ARG A 1094 -4.35 -1.17 -15.19
CA ARG A 1094 -3.23 -1.81 -15.89
C ARG A 1094 -3.50 -3.30 -15.83
N HIS A 1095 -3.51 -3.82 -17.04
CA HIS A 1095 -3.75 -5.19 -17.36
C HIS A 1095 -2.37 -5.85 -17.29
#